data_AF-A0A7C6DQX1-F1
#
_entry.id   AF-A0A7C6DQX1-F1
#
_cell.length_a   1.000
_cell.length_b   1.000
_cell.length_c   1.000
_cell.angle_alpha   90.00
_cell.angle_beta   90.00
_cell.angle_gamma   90.00
#
_symmetry.space_group_name_H-M   'P 1'
#
loop_
_entity.id
_entity.type
_entity.pdbx_description
1 polymer ?
#
loop_
_entity_poly.entity_id
_entity_poly.type
_entity_poly.pdbx_seq_one_letter_code
_entity_poly.pdbx_strand_id
1 'polypeptide(L)'
;MTVQATLGGATLLGSSPVTWSLREGTQPVVQTFDLIPADAARLVTQGGPVTLTIKPDVGSPLVVKNLWVLSEAAGENEHVARVAVADRRWFWPYAWVYRRYNMRRRTGVKRVAVHANVPEIANISDTICFHPWSLREGQPGQANRWEALDALKDVMTDILAADTAQMPVPVYGLPANLRSLPLEDVVIDDAGDAALSRMLAYMPEARVWIDYSGAVRFDSRTSGAEVGMAAALGPEAVGGGHITMAHYSRQRPKKINVLFTREMELRFDFNEPATAVGSAPVTTEVREVENVLPVPDYSLTISNVTYPEGSWVTFPQAMNAWGNLTEAFGQLDYDVLCQAFVPGMDLWGVLQYLSALATDADWGHRIAACQQHFRQTFRINQRWLSRIAQLKAYRVATLDPTNGVRSPAVAYSDYCVIGTQRLWLRNAQTGAAYEYARNYTGYPADGVIGSDTRPAPARVSIVDDDQGIIRVDYLMDDLRLSDIVLPSKIVEASRPTARIDRAGRDYSPLTFDSVIEGTESERLPRLTSSHKIAFILTAVPGAPNNNTSLQKVEIRPSDLVDIIGDVGPCTGPEWTIRVGAGIETARFHWIDGYSAAIERAFGFNNDRAAAQAADDSKTLEALCVNLEADAEGAASCRAIARAVAARVYASLKDHAIGQATGHLAPHVELAGWLTDIAHEVGQDGATMTRITMPEKLQKFNLLAYLDANTRKIVLREVR
;
A
#
# COMPACT_ATOMS: atom_id res chain seq x y z
N MET A 1 29.42 -59.47 -14.22
CA MET A 1 28.19 -59.15 -14.96
C MET A 1 28.28 -57.68 -15.28
N THR A 2 28.03 -57.30 -16.53
CA THR A 2 28.30 -55.95 -17.03
C THR A 2 27.01 -55.15 -17.02
N VAL A 3 26.94 -54.09 -16.21
CA VAL A 3 25.84 -53.12 -16.25
C VAL A 3 25.70 -52.59 -17.67
N GLN A 4 24.47 -52.66 -18.21
CA GLN A 4 24.17 -52.23 -19.57
C GLN A 4 23.27 -51.00 -19.52
N ALA A 5 23.81 -49.86 -19.97
CA ALA A 5 23.04 -48.67 -20.26
C ALA A 5 22.85 -48.54 -21.77
N THR A 6 21.61 -48.25 -22.19
CA THR A 6 21.26 -48.11 -23.61
C THR A 6 20.42 -46.85 -23.84
N LEU A 7 20.63 -46.19 -24.97
CA LEU A 7 19.87 -45.03 -25.42
C LEU A 7 19.29 -45.32 -26.81
N GLY A 8 17.96 -45.35 -26.94
CA GLY A 8 17.32 -45.68 -28.22
C GLY A 8 17.76 -47.03 -28.79
N GLY A 9 18.08 -47.99 -27.91
CA GLY A 9 18.60 -49.32 -28.25
C GLY A 9 20.10 -49.39 -28.56
N ALA A 10 20.81 -48.25 -28.68
CA ALA A 10 22.26 -48.23 -28.81
C ALA A 10 22.93 -48.32 -27.42
N THR A 11 24.05 -49.06 -27.34
CA THR A 11 24.79 -49.26 -26.09
C THR A 11 25.65 -48.05 -25.78
N LEU A 12 25.52 -47.51 -24.57
CA LEU A 12 26.36 -46.41 -24.09
C LEU A 12 27.77 -46.93 -23.77
N LEU A 13 28.79 -46.14 -24.11
CA LEU A 13 30.18 -46.45 -23.79
C LEU A 13 30.45 -46.10 -22.32
N GLY A 14 31.17 -46.97 -21.61
CA GLY A 14 31.58 -46.75 -20.21
C GLY A 14 32.77 -45.78 -20.04
N SER A 15 33.07 -44.95 -21.04
CA SER A 15 34.15 -43.96 -20.97
C SER A 15 33.85 -42.82 -20.00
N SER A 16 32.57 -42.51 -19.81
CA SER A 16 32.09 -41.53 -18.82
C SER A 16 30.96 -42.12 -17.96
N PRO A 17 30.77 -41.63 -16.73
CA PRO A 17 29.63 -42.02 -15.90
C PRO A 17 28.30 -41.69 -16.59
N VAL A 18 27.40 -42.66 -16.68
CA VAL A 18 26.07 -42.45 -17.26
C VAL A 18 25.18 -41.87 -16.17
N THR A 19 24.78 -40.61 -16.33
CA THR A 19 23.92 -39.91 -15.36
C THR A 19 22.62 -39.42 -15.98
N TRP A 20 21.51 -39.60 -15.25
CA TRP A 20 20.25 -38.91 -15.54
C TRP A 20 19.69 -38.28 -14.28
N SER A 21 19.30 -37.01 -14.36
CA SER A 21 18.81 -36.25 -13.21
C SER A 21 17.39 -35.75 -13.39
N LEU A 22 16.53 -35.95 -12.39
CA LEU A 22 15.28 -35.20 -12.26
C LEU A 22 15.56 -33.88 -11.55
N ARG A 23 15.21 -32.77 -12.19
CA ARG A 23 15.31 -31.41 -11.62
C ARG A 23 14.01 -30.66 -11.76
N GLU A 24 13.66 -29.91 -10.74
CA GLU A 24 12.56 -28.95 -10.80
C GLU A 24 12.88 -27.75 -11.70
N GLY A 25 11.85 -27.11 -12.23
CA GLY A 25 11.93 -25.87 -12.99
C GLY A 25 11.54 -26.01 -14.46
N THR A 26 11.53 -24.87 -15.16
CA THR A 26 11.07 -24.79 -16.55
C THR A 26 12.15 -25.03 -17.59
N GLN A 27 13.42 -25.05 -17.17
CA GLN A 27 14.55 -25.30 -18.06
C GLN A 27 14.76 -26.80 -18.29
N PRO A 28 15.17 -27.22 -19.50
CA PRO A 28 15.45 -28.62 -19.79
C PRO A 28 16.63 -29.17 -19.02
N VAL A 29 16.51 -30.42 -18.58
CA VAL A 29 17.67 -31.22 -18.21
C VAL A 29 18.30 -31.72 -19.50
N VAL A 30 19.56 -31.35 -19.71
CA VAL A 30 20.40 -31.80 -20.82
C VAL A 30 21.54 -32.63 -20.26
N GLN A 31 21.75 -33.81 -20.82
CA GLN A 31 22.85 -34.71 -20.48
C GLN A 31 23.57 -35.16 -21.75
N THR A 32 24.85 -35.47 -21.63
CA THR A 32 25.67 -35.95 -22.75
C THR A 32 26.07 -37.40 -22.53
N PHE A 33 25.92 -38.23 -23.57
CA PHE A 33 26.28 -39.63 -23.50
C PHE A 33 27.32 -39.99 -24.58
N ASP A 34 28.29 -40.81 -24.21
CA ASP A 34 29.31 -41.33 -25.12
C ASP A 34 28.78 -42.58 -25.84
N LEU A 35 28.91 -42.60 -27.17
CA LEU A 35 28.42 -43.63 -28.09
C LEU A 35 29.46 -43.90 -29.18
N ILE A 36 29.30 -45.01 -29.90
CA ILE A 36 30.06 -45.25 -31.14
C ILE A 36 29.53 -44.28 -32.22
N PRO A 37 30.39 -43.67 -33.06
CA PRO A 37 29.99 -42.69 -34.07
C PRO A 37 28.83 -43.14 -34.98
N ALA A 38 28.80 -44.42 -35.37
CA ALA A 38 27.71 -44.96 -36.20
C ALA A 38 26.34 -44.92 -35.49
N ASP A 39 26.30 -45.20 -34.19
CA ASP A 39 25.07 -45.13 -33.39
C ASP A 39 24.68 -43.69 -33.05
N ALA A 40 25.66 -42.82 -32.80
CA ALA A 40 25.44 -41.40 -32.57
C ALA A 40 24.76 -40.74 -33.80
N ALA A 41 25.34 -40.93 -34.99
CA ALA A 41 24.77 -40.41 -36.24
C ALA A 41 23.35 -40.95 -36.52
N ARG A 42 23.10 -42.23 -36.20
CA ARG A 42 21.77 -42.85 -36.30
C ARG A 42 20.76 -42.17 -35.36
N LEU A 43 21.15 -41.94 -34.11
CA LEU A 43 20.29 -41.31 -33.10
C LEU A 43 19.99 -39.85 -33.41
N VAL A 44 20.97 -39.09 -33.90
CA VAL A 44 20.75 -37.70 -34.36
C VAL A 44 19.79 -37.64 -35.52
N THR A 45 19.93 -38.55 -36.49
CA THR A 45 19.02 -38.62 -37.65
C THR A 45 17.60 -39.00 -37.23
N GLN A 46 17.46 -39.83 -36.19
CA GLN A 46 16.16 -40.16 -35.60
C GLN A 46 15.53 -38.98 -34.84
N GLY A 47 16.36 -38.16 -34.17
CA GLY A 47 15.95 -37.00 -33.37
C GLY A 47 15.25 -37.37 -32.05
N GLY A 48 14.10 -38.03 -32.11
CA GLY A 48 13.33 -38.43 -30.93
C GLY A 48 11.89 -38.84 -31.28
N PRO A 49 11.11 -39.36 -30.31
CA PRO A 49 11.49 -39.66 -28.92
C PRO A 49 12.37 -40.91 -28.80
N VAL A 50 13.37 -40.88 -27.92
CA VAL A 50 14.22 -42.02 -27.54
C VAL A 50 14.03 -42.39 -26.07
N THR A 51 14.39 -43.63 -25.71
CA THR A 51 14.31 -44.15 -24.33
C THR A 51 15.71 -44.43 -23.81
N LEU A 52 16.05 -43.91 -22.63
CA LEU A 52 17.22 -44.29 -21.86
C LEU A 52 16.84 -45.45 -20.93
N THR A 53 17.57 -46.55 -21.00
CA THR A 53 17.41 -47.70 -20.10
C THR A 53 18.72 -48.01 -19.41
N ILE A 54 18.73 -47.93 -18.08
CA ILE A 54 19.86 -48.33 -17.24
C ILE A 54 19.45 -49.63 -16.53
N LYS A 55 20.11 -50.73 -16.86
CA LYS A 55 19.86 -52.04 -16.22
C LYS A 55 20.88 -52.25 -15.10
N PRO A 56 20.49 -52.15 -13.82
CA PRO A 56 21.40 -52.47 -12.72
C PRO A 56 21.69 -53.97 -12.70
N ASP A 57 22.77 -54.36 -12.02
CA ASP A 57 23.07 -55.77 -11.76
C ASP A 57 21.99 -56.45 -10.88
N VAL A 58 21.35 -55.68 -9.99
CA VAL A 58 20.28 -56.14 -9.10
C VAL A 58 19.19 -55.07 -9.04
N GLY A 59 17.94 -55.45 -9.30
CA GLY A 59 16.77 -54.57 -9.18
C GLY A 59 16.05 -54.30 -10.50
N SER A 60 15.09 -53.37 -10.46
CA SER A 60 14.35 -52.95 -11.65
C SER A 60 15.16 -51.96 -12.48
N PRO A 61 15.09 -52.01 -13.82
CA PRO A 61 15.77 -51.05 -14.66
C PRO A 61 15.17 -49.65 -14.50
N LEU A 62 16.03 -48.63 -14.53
CA LEU A 62 15.57 -47.25 -14.73
C LEU A 62 15.24 -47.07 -16.20
N VAL A 63 14.00 -46.68 -16.51
CA VAL A 63 13.53 -46.45 -17.88
C VAL A 63 13.02 -45.02 -17.97
N VAL A 64 13.76 -44.17 -18.68
CA VAL A 64 13.38 -42.77 -18.94
C VAL A 64 12.93 -42.66 -20.39
N LYS A 65 11.66 -42.35 -20.60
CA LYS A 65 11.03 -42.27 -21.91
C LYS A 65 10.96 -40.82 -22.41
N ASN A 66 10.68 -40.66 -23.70
CA ASN A 66 10.41 -39.36 -24.34
C ASN A 66 11.55 -38.36 -24.24
N LEU A 67 12.79 -38.85 -24.38
CA LEU A 67 13.98 -38.01 -24.48
C LEU A 67 14.24 -37.61 -25.94
N TRP A 68 14.93 -36.48 -26.13
CA TRP A 68 15.21 -35.91 -27.44
C TRP A 68 16.70 -35.71 -27.65
N VAL A 69 17.19 -36.17 -28.79
CA VAL A 69 18.57 -36.02 -29.22
C VAL A 69 18.72 -34.66 -29.89
N LEU A 70 19.56 -33.80 -29.31
CA LEU A 70 19.72 -32.41 -29.76
C LEU A 70 20.87 -32.25 -30.75
N SER A 71 22.02 -32.86 -30.46
CA SER A 71 23.23 -32.69 -31.24
C SER A 71 24.22 -33.82 -31.03
N GLU A 72 25.08 -34.03 -32.03
CA GLU A 72 26.29 -34.83 -31.92
C GLU A 72 27.52 -33.92 -31.89
N ALA A 73 28.46 -34.26 -31.02
CA ALA A 73 29.76 -33.62 -30.88
C ALA A 73 30.87 -34.68 -30.91
N ALA A 74 32.08 -34.28 -31.29
CA ALA A 74 33.24 -35.16 -31.24
C ALA A 74 33.57 -35.54 -29.78
N GLY A 75 33.87 -36.83 -29.56
CA GLY A 75 34.39 -37.33 -28.29
C GLY A 75 35.90 -37.15 -28.17
N GLU A 76 36.51 -37.90 -27.24
CA GLU A 76 37.95 -37.81 -26.96
C GLU A 76 38.83 -38.42 -28.06
N ASN A 77 38.28 -39.33 -28.87
CA ASN A 77 38.97 -39.98 -29.98
C ASN A 77 37.99 -40.31 -31.12
N GLU A 78 38.51 -40.81 -32.24
CA GLU A 78 37.73 -41.13 -33.44
C GLU A 78 36.70 -42.26 -33.27
N HIS A 79 36.77 -43.01 -32.17
CA HIS A 79 35.85 -44.11 -31.86
C HIS A 79 34.75 -43.72 -30.86
N VAL A 80 34.76 -42.47 -30.38
CA VAL A 80 33.79 -41.95 -29.41
C VAL A 80 33.12 -40.70 -29.99
N ALA A 81 31.79 -40.72 -30.04
CA ALA A 81 30.95 -39.56 -30.32
C ALA A 81 30.09 -39.23 -29.09
N ARG A 82 29.85 -37.94 -28.85
CA ARG A 82 29.03 -37.45 -27.75
C ARG A 82 27.69 -36.99 -28.27
N VAL A 83 26.62 -37.52 -27.70
CA VAL A 83 25.25 -37.12 -28.05
C VAL A 83 24.64 -36.35 -26.88
N ALA A 84 24.20 -35.12 -27.15
CA ALA A 84 23.44 -34.32 -26.19
C ALA A 84 21.96 -34.73 -26.27
N VAL A 85 21.39 -35.07 -25.11
CA VAL A 85 20.02 -35.53 -24.95
C VAL A 85 19.32 -34.66 -23.93
N ALA A 86 18.11 -34.21 -24.24
CA ALA A 86 17.29 -33.40 -23.34
C ALA A 86 15.94 -34.06 -23.04
N ASP A 87 15.35 -33.65 -21.92
CA ASP A 87 13.93 -33.90 -21.67
C ASP A 87 13.03 -32.99 -22.53
N ARG A 88 11.72 -33.17 -22.42
CA ARG A 88 10.72 -32.46 -23.23
C ARG A 88 10.66 -30.95 -23.01
N ARG A 89 11.20 -30.42 -21.91
CA ARG A 89 11.18 -28.97 -21.65
C ARG A 89 11.97 -28.19 -22.68
N TRP A 90 12.83 -28.85 -23.46
CA TRP A 90 13.57 -28.20 -24.54
C TRP A 90 12.64 -27.58 -25.59
N PHE A 91 11.42 -28.08 -25.75
CA PHE A 91 10.41 -27.48 -26.64
C PHE A 91 9.76 -26.21 -26.08
N TRP A 92 9.75 -26.02 -24.76
CA TRP A 92 8.97 -24.95 -24.13
C TRP A 92 9.39 -23.55 -24.57
N PRO A 93 10.68 -23.22 -24.73
CA PRO A 93 11.11 -21.93 -25.27
C PRO A 93 10.65 -21.65 -26.70
N TYR A 94 10.28 -22.68 -27.48
CA TYR A 94 9.82 -22.53 -28.86
C TYR A 94 8.32 -22.20 -28.98
N ALA A 95 7.56 -22.38 -27.89
CA ALA A 95 6.19 -21.89 -27.81
C ALA A 95 6.19 -20.40 -27.47
N TRP A 96 5.37 -19.60 -28.15
CA TRP A 96 5.10 -18.22 -27.73
C TRP A 96 3.73 -18.17 -27.05
N VAL A 97 3.67 -17.64 -25.82
CA VAL A 97 2.42 -17.53 -25.07
C VAL A 97 2.04 -16.08 -24.92
N TYR A 98 0.91 -15.72 -25.52
CA TYR A 98 0.29 -14.40 -25.36
C TYR A 98 -1.07 -14.54 -24.66
N ARG A 99 -1.17 -14.06 -23.42
CA ARG A 99 -2.38 -14.16 -22.61
C ARG A 99 -2.59 -12.96 -21.70
N ARG A 100 -3.86 -12.66 -21.45
CA ARG A 100 -4.31 -11.57 -20.57
C ARG A 100 -5.47 -12.03 -19.72
N TYR A 101 -5.25 -12.17 -18.42
CA TYR A 101 -6.23 -12.72 -17.49
C TYR A 101 -6.79 -11.65 -16.56
N ASN A 102 -8.12 -11.64 -16.42
CA ASN A 102 -8.87 -10.81 -15.46
C ASN A 102 -8.40 -9.34 -15.46
N MET A 103 -8.40 -8.72 -16.64
CA MET A 103 -7.98 -7.34 -16.85
C MET A 103 -9.09 -6.41 -16.35
N ARG A 104 -8.78 -5.59 -15.34
CA ARG A 104 -9.73 -4.62 -14.77
C ARG A 104 -9.96 -3.47 -15.75
N ARG A 105 -11.20 -2.99 -15.82
CA ARG A 105 -11.63 -1.77 -16.53
C ARG A 105 -12.50 -0.91 -15.62
N ARG A 106 -12.35 0.41 -15.75
CA ARG A 106 -13.24 1.37 -15.08
C ARG A 106 -14.56 1.41 -15.84
N THR A 107 -15.68 1.28 -15.13
CA THR A 107 -16.97 1.66 -15.69
C THR A 107 -17.15 3.16 -15.48
N GLY A 108 -17.85 3.84 -16.40
CA GLY A 108 -18.25 5.24 -16.19
C GLY A 108 -19.26 5.42 -15.05
N VAL A 109 -19.61 4.34 -14.33
CA VAL A 109 -20.55 4.35 -13.21
C VAL A 109 -19.75 4.48 -11.92
N LYS A 110 -19.85 5.67 -11.35
CA LYS A 110 -19.32 5.99 -10.04
C LYS A 110 -20.30 5.51 -8.97
N ARG A 111 -19.82 4.74 -8.00
CA ARG A 111 -20.59 4.34 -6.83
C ARG A 111 -20.06 5.07 -5.61
N VAL A 112 -20.95 5.36 -4.68
CA VAL A 112 -20.52 5.74 -3.33
C VAL A 112 -20.11 4.45 -2.64
N ALA A 113 -18.82 4.30 -2.33
CA ALA A 113 -18.35 3.25 -1.44
C ALA A 113 -18.89 3.59 -0.05
N VAL A 114 -19.99 2.92 0.33
CA VAL A 114 -20.62 3.12 1.63
C VAL A 114 -19.72 2.50 2.69
N HIS A 115 -18.89 3.31 3.35
CA HIS A 115 -18.38 2.95 4.67
C HIS A 115 -19.55 2.99 5.64
N ALA A 116 -19.75 1.90 6.38
CA ALA A 116 -21.04 1.54 6.95
C ALA A 116 -21.69 2.54 7.94
N ASN A 117 -21.08 3.67 8.32
CA ASN A 117 -21.65 4.57 9.33
C ASN A 117 -21.34 6.08 9.19
N VAL A 118 -20.70 6.58 8.12
CA VAL A 118 -20.35 8.03 8.01
C VAL A 118 -20.49 8.56 6.57
N PRO A 119 -21.51 9.39 6.26
CA PRO A 119 -21.71 9.99 4.93
C PRO A 119 -20.56 10.88 4.46
N GLU A 120 -19.84 11.57 5.36
CA GLU A 120 -18.74 12.48 4.95
C GLU A 120 -17.49 11.76 4.40
N ILE A 121 -17.36 10.45 4.61
CA ILE A 121 -16.23 9.60 4.15
C ILE A 121 -16.62 8.78 2.91
N ALA A 122 -17.82 9.04 2.36
CA ALA A 122 -18.32 8.43 1.14
C ALA A 122 -17.37 8.66 -0.05
N ASN A 123 -16.43 7.74 -0.26
CA ASN A 123 -15.55 7.77 -1.41
C ASN A 123 -16.39 7.44 -2.65
N ILE A 124 -16.44 8.37 -3.60
CA ILE A 124 -17.00 8.11 -4.92
C ILE A 124 -15.96 7.30 -5.69
N SER A 125 -16.11 5.97 -5.69
CA SER A 125 -15.22 5.06 -6.40
C SER A 125 -15.79 4.68 -7.76
N ASP A 126 -14.94 4.56 -8.77
CA ASP A 126 -15.35 3.96 -10.04
C ASP A 126 -15.69 2.49 -9.77
N THR A 127 -16.85 2.03 -10.25
CA THR A 127 -17.16 0.60 -10.18
C THR A 127 -16.18 -0.13 -11.09
N ILE A 128 -15.32 -0.95 -10.50
CA ILE A 128 -14.36 -1.78 -11.23
C ILE A 128 -15.13 -2.99 -11.79
N CYS A 129 -15.07 -3.17 -13.10
CA CYS A 129 -15.47 -4.43 -13.72
C CYS A 129 -14.28 -4.98 -14.52
N PHE A 130 -14.44 -6.16 -15.12
CA PHE A 130 -13.36 -6.77 -15.92
C PHE A 130 -13.68 -6.66 -17.40
N HIS A 131 -12.64 -6.63 -18.24
CA HIS A 131 -12.79 -6.74 -19.67
C HIS A 131 -13.38 -8.12 -20.04
N PRO A 132 -14.50 -8.21 -20.77
CA PRO A 132 -15.13 -9.49 -21.10
C PRO A 132 -14.17 -10.47 -21.80
N TRP A 133 -13.29 -9.97 -22.68
CA TRP A 133 -12.28 -10.76 -23.40
C TRP A 133 -11.15 -11.31 -22.51
N SER A 134 -11.03 -10.82 -21.27
CA SER A 134 -10.02 -11.28 -20.31
C SER A 134 -10.58 -12.25 -19.28
N LEU A 135 -11.89 -12.49 -19.30
CA LEU A 135 -12.59 -13.42 -18.41
C LEU A 135 -12.69 -14.78 -19.09
N ARG A 136 -12.96 -15.81 -18.31
CA ARG A 136 -13.18 -17.14 -18.86
C ARG A 136 -14.53 -17.20 -19.55
N GLU A 137 -14.61 -17.88 -20.69
CA GLU A 137 -15.90 -18.19 -21.32
C GLU A 137 -16.78 -18.99 -20.35
N GLY A 138 -17.94 -18.43 -20.03
CA GLY A 138 -18.95 -19.01 -19.15
C GLY A 138 -20.34 -18.85 -19.77
N GLN A 139 -21.37 -19.37 -19.10
CA GLN A 139 -22.74 -19.14 -19.57
C GLN A 139 -23.04 -17.63 -19.66
N PRO A 140 -23.90 -17.19 -20.61
CA PRO A 140 -24.25 -15.78 -20.75
C PRO A 140 -24.71 -15.19 -19.41
N GLY A 141 -23.97 -14.23 -18.86
CA GLY A 141 -24.26 -13.58 -17.58
C GLY A 141 -23.41 -14.04 -16.37
N GLN A 142 -22.62 -15.11 -16.50
CA GLN A 142 -21.63 -15.53 -15.49
C GLN A 142 -20.22 -15.47 -16.09
N ALA A 143 -19.66 -14.26 -16.14
CA ALA A 143 -18.27 -14.10 -16.53
C ALA A 143 -17.38 -14.55 -15.35
N ASN A 144 -16.93 -15.80 -15.40
CA ASN A 144 -16.11 -16.39 -14.36
C ASN A 144 -14.67 -15.87 -14.46
N ARG A 145 -14.13 -15.44 -13.32
CA ARG A 145 -12.72 -15.01 -13.25
C ARG A 145 -11.82 -16.22 -13.45
N TRP A 146 -10.68 -16.01 -14.10
CA TRP A 146 -9.62 -17.00 -14.14
C TRP A 146 -9.04 -17.24 -12.74
N GLU A 147 -8.97 -18.50 -12.32
CA GLU A 147 -8.22 -18.94 -11.16
C GLU A 147 -6.78 -19.31 -11.57
N ALA A 148 -5.84 -19.28 -10.63
CA ALA A 148 -4.42 -19.53 -10.93
C ALA A 148 -4.18 -20.89 -11.60
N LEU A 149 -4.84 -21.96 -11.15
CA LEU A 149 -4.72 -23.30 -11.76
C LEU A 149 -5.29 -23.34 -13.18
N ASP A 150 -6.42 -22.69 -13.41
CA ASP A 150 -7.05 -22.72 -14.73
C ASP A 150 -6.25 -21.89 -15.75
N ALA A 151 -5.70 -20.76 -15.33
CA ALA A 151 -4.75 -19.99 -16.14
C ALA A 151 -3.46 -20.78 -16.41
N LEU A 152 -2.96 -21.55 -15.44
CA LEU A 152 -1.82 -22.46 -15.64
C LEU A 152 -2.14 -23.54 -16.68
N LYS A 153 -3.32 -24.14 -16.63
CA LYS A 153 -3.77 -25.12 -17.64
C LYS A 153 -3.86 -24.51 -19.03
N ASP A 154 -4.36 -23.28 -19.15
CA ASP A 154 -4.45 -22.57 -20.42
C ASP A 154 -3.06 -22.28 -21.00
N VAL A 155 -2.14 -21.73 -20.19
CA VAL A 155 -0.72 -21.54 -20.59
C VAL A 155 -0.07 -22.86 -21.01
N MET A 156 -0.30 -23.93 -20.24
CA MET A 156 0.23 -25.24 -20.59
C MET A 156 -0.37 -25.75 -21.90
N THR A 157 -1.65 -25.51 -22.18
CA THR A 157 -2.28 -25.97 -23.44
C THR A 157 -1.56 -25.40 -24.66
N ASP A 158 -1.17 -24.13 -24.64
CA ASP A 158 -0.38 -23.50 -25.71
C ASP A 158 1.04 -24.09 -25.81
N ILE A 159 1.71 -24.29 -24.67
CA ILE A 159 3.06 -24.87 -24.63
C ILE A 159 3.05 -26.30 -25.20
N LEU A 160 2.03 -27.09 -24.82
CA LEU A 160 1.88 -28.47 -25.28
C LEU A 160 1.44 -28.52 -26.75
N ALA A 161 0.78 -27.50 -27.29
CA ALA A 161 0.40 -27.42 -28.70
C ALA A 161 1.61 -27.24 -29.64
N ALA A 162 2.71 -26.66 -29.14
CA ALA A 162 3.97 -26.57 -29.86
C ALA A 162 4.74 -27.91 -29.87
N ASP A 163 4.42 -28.84 -28.98
CA ASP A 163 5.00 -30.17 -28.94
C ASP A 163 4.31 -31.08 -29.97
N THR A 164 5.10 -31.61 -30.92
CA THR A 164 4.58 -32.44 -32.03
C THR A 164 4.21 -33.86 -31.60
N ALA A 165 4.60 -34.30 -30.40
CA ALA A 165 4.30 -35.63 -29.88
C ALA A 165 3.15 -35.59 -28.86
N GLN A 166 2.09 -36.38 -29.08
CA GLN A 166 0.92 -36.49 -28.19
C GLN A 166 1.35 -36.64 -26.72
N MET A 167 1.07 -35.60 -25.91
CA MET A 167 1.49 -35.56 -24.51
C MET A 167 0.52 -36.31 -23.60
N PRO A 168 1.02 -37.05 -22.59
CA PRO A 168 0.19 -37.41 -21.45
C PRO A 168 -0.38 -36.13 -20.83
N VAL A 169 -1.65 -36.19 -20.41
CA VAL A 169 -2.30 -35.08 -19.72
C VAL A 169 -1.46 -34.68 -18.50
N PRO A 170 -1.09 -33.40 -18.33
CA PRO A 170 -0.34 -32.95 -17.16
C PRO A 170 -1.05 -33.36 -15.86
N VAL A 171 -0.29 -33.83 -14.88
CA VAL A 171 -0.85 -34.25 -13.60
C VAL A 171 -0.68 -33.13 -12.58
N TYR A 172 -1.81 -32.72 -11.98
CA TYR A 172 -1.89 -31.62 -11.03
C TYR A 172 -2.10 -32.14 -9.60
N GLY A 173 -1.00 -32.43 -8.90
CA GLY A 173 -0.95 -32.80 -7.48
C GLY A 173 -0.98 -31.58 -6.53
N LEU A 174 -1.58 -30.46 -6.95
CA LEU A 174 -1.61 -29.23 -6.16
C LEU A 174 -2.75 -29.26 -5.11
N PRO A 175 -2.53 -28.81 -3.87
CA PRO A 175 -3.56 -28.69 -2.84
C PRO A 175 -4.60 -27.61 -3.18
N ALA A 176 -5.82 -27.74 -2.65
CA ALA A 176 -7.00 -26.94 -3.04
C ALA A 176 -6.80 -25.42 -2.88
N ASN A 177 -6.11 -24.99 -1.83
CA ASN A 177 -5.77 -23.59 -1.55
C ASN A 177 -4.95 -22.93 -2.67
N LEU A 178 -3.99 -23.64 -3.27
CA LEU A 178 -3.23 -23.12 -4.41
C LEU A 178 -4.07 -23.06 -5.69
N ARG A 179 -5.12 -23.89 -5.79
CA ARG A 179 -6.00 -23.92 -6.97
C ARG A 179 -6.86 -22.67 -7.07
N SER A 180 -7.39 -22.21 -5.93
CA SER A 180 -8.32 -21.09 -5.83
C SER A 180 -7.66 -19.72 -5.64
N LEU A 181 -6.35 -19.59 -5.88
CA LEU A 181 -5.68 -18.30 -5.73
C LEU A 181 -6.21 -17.30 -6.78
N PRO A 182 -6.63 -16.10 -6.35
CA PRO A 182 -7.15 -15.10 -7.26
C PRO A 182 -6.01 -14.56 -8.15
N LEU A 183 -6.27 -14.52 -9.45
CA LEU A 183 -5.35 -13.98 -10.46
C LEU A 183 -5.97 -12.69 -11.02
N GLU A 184 -5.29 -11.56 -11.04
CA GLU A 184 -5.84 -10.33 -11.63
C GLU A 184 -4.77 -9.48 -12.31
N ASP A 185 -5.16 -8.79 -13.39
CA ASP A 185 -4.30 -7.93 -14.21
C ASP A 185 -3.02 -8.62 -14.71
N VAL A 186 -3.09 -9.91 -15.05
CA VAL A 186 -1.92 -10.68 -15.48
C VAL A 186 -1.77 -10.63 -16.99
N VAL A 187 -0.60 -10.17 -17.43
CA VAL A 187 -0.20 -10.12 -18.85
C VAL A 187 1.02 -11.01 -19.05
N ILE A 188 0.91 -11.90 -20.02
CA ILE A 188 1.98 -12.81 -20.45
C ILE A 188 2.19 -12.57 -21.93
N ASP A 189 3.44 -12.33 -22.30
CA ASP A 189 3.88 -12.11 -23.68
C ASP A 189 5.35 -12.55 -23.75
N ASP A 190 5.56 -13.86 -23.66
CA ASP A 190 6.88 -14.46 -23.47
C ASP A 190 6.97 -15.84 -24.12
N ALA A 191 8.19 -16.35 -24.23
CA ALA A 191 8.45 -17.75 -24.54
C ALA A 191 7.82 -18.68 -23.49
N GLY A 192 7.47 -19.91 -23.86
CA GLY A 192 6.67 -20.82 -23.04
C GLY A 192 7.32 -21.17 -21.69
N ASP A 193 8.62 -21.34 -21.65
CA ASP A 193 9.37 -21.59 -20.41
C ASP A 193 9.32 -20.38 -19.45
N ALA A 194 9.44 -19.17 -19.98
CA ALA A 194 9.35 -17.92 -19.24
C ALA A 194 7.90 -17.61 -18.82
N ALA A 195 6.92 -17.87 -19.68
CA ALA A 195 5.49 -17.75 -19.41
C ALA A 195 5.07 -18.67 -18.26
N LEU A 196 5.50 -19.93 -18.30
CA LEU A 196 5.24 -20.90 -17.24
C LEU A 196 5.92 -20.49 -15.93
N SER A 197 7.18 -20.03 -16.00
CA SER A 197 7.91 -19.51 -14.83
C SER A 197 7.17 -18.32 -14.19
N ARG A 198 6.66 -17.39 -15.00
CA ARG A 198 5.86 -16.26 -14.54
C ARG A 198 4.57 -16.71 -13.88
N MET A 199 3.87 -17.70 -14.43
CA MET A 199 2.67 -18.27 -13.81
C MET A 199 2.95 -18.96 -12.48
N LEU A 200 4.04 -19.74 -12.40
CA LEU A 200 4.47 -20.38 -11.16
C LEU A 200 4.88 -19.35 -10.09
N ALA A 201 5.34 -18.15 -10.47
CA ALA A 201 5.60 -17.08 -9.51
C ALA A 201 4.33 -16.59 -8.76
N TYR A 202 3.13 -16.79 -9.33
CA TYR A 202 1.86 -16.54 -8.64
C TYR A 202 1.45 -17.68 -7.69
N MET A 203 2.06 -18.87 -7.84
CA MET A 203 1.82 -20.07 -7.03
C MET A 203 3.15 -20.56 -6.43
N PRO A 204 3.67 -19.89 -5.38
CA PRO A 204 5.06 -20.00 -4.97
C PRO A 204 5.45 -21.39 -4.46
N GLU A 205 4.48 -22.17 -3.97
CA GLU A 205 4.67 -23.54 -3.51
C GLU A 205 4.61 -24.58 -4.64
N ALA A 206 4.06 -24.21 -5.80
CA ALA A 206 3.96 -25.09 -6.94
C ALA A 206 5.33 -25.21 -7.62
N ARG A 207 5.72 -26.45 -7.94
CA ARG A 207 6.88 -26.74 -8.78
C ARG A 207 6.45 -27.54 -9.99
N VAL A 208 7.28 -27.50 -11.02
CA VAL A 208 7.10 -28.27 -12.24
C VAL A 208 8.33 -29.13 -12.51
N TRP A 209 8.11 -30.35 -12.98
CA TRP A 209 9.16 -31.27 -13.42
C TRP A 209 8.59 -32.29 -14.42
N ILE A 210 9.46 -33.07 -15.06
CA ILE A 210 9.08 -34.13 -16.01
C ILE A 210 9.37 -35.48 -15.38
N ASP A 211 8.37 -36.36 -15.33
CA ASP A 211 8.55 -37.72 -14.79
C ASP A 211 9.27 -38.67 -15.76
N TYR A 212 9.62 -39.86 -15.28
CA TYR A 212 10.31 -40.87 -16.10
C TYR A 212 9.50 -41.33 -17.32
N SER A 213 8.19 -41.14 -17.32
CA SER A 213 7.33 -41.40 -18.47
C SER A 213 7.33 -40.26 -19.49
N GLY A 214 7.88 -39.10 -19.14
CA GLY A 214 7.85 -37.88 -19.95
C GLY A 214 6.58 -37.04 -19.74
N ALA A 215 5.82 -37.28 -18.66
CA ALA A 215 4.65 -36.49 -18.33
C ALA A 215 5.03 -35.27 -17.46
N VAL A 216 4.34 -34.15 -17.67
CA VAL A 216 4.52 -32.94 -16.86
C VAL A 216 3.80 -33.09 -15.52
N ARG A 217 4.53 -32.87 -14.42
CA ARG A 217 4.03 -32.98 -13.06
C ARG A 217 4.04 -31.64 -12.37
N PHE A 218 2.92 -31.29 -11.72
CA PHE A 218 2.81 -30.12 -10.85
C PHE A 218 2.47 -30.56 -9.44
N ASP A 219 3.36 -30.31 -8.49
CA ASP A 219 3.17 -30.69 -7.09
C ASP A 219 3.50 -29.52 -6.16
N SER A 220 3.04 -29.61 -4.90
CA SER A 220 3.44 -28.66 -3.87
C SER A 220 4.74 -29.09 -3.18
N ARG A 221 5.67 -28.14 -3.05
CA ARG A 221 6.89 -28.26 -2.23
C ARG A 221 6.60 -28.51 -0.76
N THR A 222 5.45 -28.02 -0.26
CA THR A 222 5.08 -28.10 1.16
C THR A 222 4.33 -29.39 1.52
N SER A 223 4.22 -30.35 0.60
CA SER A 223 3.45 -31.59 0.78
C SER A 223 4.00 -32.54 1.86
N GLY A 224 5.29 -32.48 2.20
CA GLY A 224 5.93 -33.39 3.15
C GLY A 224 6.19 -34.79 2.57
N ALA A 225 5.91 -35.01 1.29
CA ALA A 225 6.07 -36.30 0.62
C ALA A 225 7.54 -36.71 0.42
N GLU A 226 8.50 -35.80 0.64
CA GLU A 226 9.93 -36.08 0.57
C GLU A 226 10.38 -37.17 1.56
N VAL A 227 9.68 -37.34 2.69
CA VAL A 227 9.99 -38.38 3.69
C VAL A 227 9.75 -39.77 3.13
N GLY A 228 8.65 -39.94 2.38
CA GLY A 228 8.34 -41.20 1.72
C GLY A 228 9.37 -41.53 0.63
N MET A 229 9.84 -40.52 -0.09
CA MET A 229 10.87 -40.69 -1.12
C MET A 229 12.25 -40.99 -0.53
N ALA A 230 12.61 -40.39 0.60
CA ALA A 230 13.83 -40.73 1.32
C ALA A 230 13.80 -42.18 1.82
N ALA A 231 12.66 -42.65 2.34
CA ALA A 231 12.51 -44.05 2.73
C ALA A 231 12.55 -45.01 1.54
N ALA A 232 12.03 -44.60 0.39
CA ALA A 232 12.03 -45.35 -0.86
C ALA A 232 13.44 -45.55 -1.45
N LEU A 233 14.40 -44.66 -1.15
CA LEU A 233 15.80 -44.83 -1.56
C LEU A 233 16.44 -46.12 -1.00
N GLY A 234 15.95 -46.60 0.15
CA GLY A 234 16.50 -47.76 0.83
C GLY A 234 17.74 -47.43 1.68
N PRO A 235 18.57 -48.42 2.01
CA PRO A 235 19.74 -48.21 2.88
C PRO A 235 20.77 -47.31 2.21
N GLU A 236 21.30 -46.36 3.00
CA GLU A 236 22.33 -45.41 2.56
C GLU A 236 23.66 -46.14 2.32
N ALA A 237 24.32 -45.81 1.22
CA ALA A 237 25.66 -46.28 0.91
C ALA A 237 26.68 -45.63 1.84
N VAL A 238 27.69 -46.40 2.28
CA VAL A 238 28.75 -45.90 3.16
C VAL A 238 29.50 -44.76 2.48
N GLY A 239 29.54 -43.59 3.12
CA GLY A 239 30.17 -42.37 2.57
C GLY A 239 29.29 -41.58 1.59
N GLY A 240 28.07 -42.04 1.29
CA GLY A 240 27.11 -41.39 0.40
C GLY A 240 26.34 -40.21 0.98
N GLY A 241 26.62 -39.84 2.23
CA GLY A 241 25.86 -38.84 2.99
C GLY A 241 24.76 -39.46 3.85
N HIS A 242 24.01 -38.60 4.53
CA HIS A 242 22.90 -38.99 5.40
C HIS A 242 21.74 -37.99 5.25
N ILE A 243 20.51 -38.49 5.24
CA ILE A 243 19.31 -37.67 5.31
C ILE A 243 18.70 -37.77 6.70
N THR A 244 18.43 -36.62 7.29
CA THR A 244 17.78 -36.53 8.59
C THR A 244 16.61 -35.57 8.56
N MET A 245 15.61 -35.81 9.41
CA MET A 245 14.49 -34.91 9.59
C MET A 245 14.91 -33.73 10.45
N ALA A 246 14.87 -32.52 9.89
CA ALA A 246 15.12 -31.31 10.65
C ALA A 246 13.84 -30.89 11.40
N HIS A 247 13.89 -30.95 12.72
CA HIS A 247 12.79 -30.52 13.59
C HIS A 247 12.96 -29.05 14.00
N TYR A 248 12.12 -28.18 13.47
CA TYR A 248 12.12 -26.74 13.74
C TYR A 248 11.12 -26.33 14.82
N SER A 249 10.47 -27.27 15.51
CA SER A 249 9.40 -26.98 16.48
C SER A 249 9.76 -25.94 17.55
N ARG A 250 11.00 -25.95 18.06
CA ARG A 250 11.52 -24.99 19.04
C ARG A 250 11.97 -23.66 18.44
N GLN A 251 12.25 -23.61 17.13
CA GLN A 251 12.59 -22.38 16.41
C GLN A 251 11.33 -21.69 15.87
N ARG A 252 10.32 -22.48 15.49
CA ARG A 252 9.01 -22.00 15.04
C ARG A 252 8.35 -21.19 16.14
N PRO A 253 8.04 -19.90 15.90
CA PRO A 253 7.46 -19.07 16.93
C PRO A 253 6.04 -19.51 17.26
N LYS A 254 5.66 -19.51 18.54
CA LYS A 254 4.27 -19.79 18.95
C LYS A 254 3.26 -18.77 18.40
N LYS A 255 3.71 -17.54 18.13
CA LYS A 255 2.97 -16.48 17.43
C LYS A 255 3.91 -15.42 16.87
N ILE A 256 3.46 -14.72 15.83
CA ILE A 256 4.19 -13.61 15.20
C ILE A 256 3.38 -12.33 15.38
N ASN A 257 4.01 -11.32 15.96
CA ASN A 257 3.49 -9.97 16.12
C ASN A 257 3.99 -9.12 14.94
N VAL A 258 3.11 -8.80 14.00
CA VAL A 258 3.46 -7.93 12.87
C VAL A 258 3.13 -6.49 13.24
N LEU A 259 4.12 -5.60 13.15
CA LEU A 259 4.01 -4.19 13.53
C LEU A 259 3.94 -3.30 12.30
N PHE A 260 2.96 -2.39 12.27
CA PHE A 260 2.75 -1.38 11.25
C PHE A 260 2.90 0.01 11.85
N THR A 261 3.47 0.95 11.10
CA THR A 261 3.47 2.37 11.49
C THR A 261 2.02 2.88 11.48
N ARG A 262 1.61 3.59 12.53
CA ARG A 262 0.29 4.23 12.60
C ARG A 262 0.31 5.57 11.88
N GLU A 263 -0.66 5.80 11.01
CA GLU A 263 -0.99 7.12 10.51
C GLU A 263 -2.40 7.45 11.00
N MET A 264 -2.53 8.47 11.84
CA MET A 264 -3.77 8.78 12.53
C MET A 264 -4.26 10.15 12.13
N GLU A 265 -5.54 10.27 11.80
CA GLU A 265 -6.18 11.57 11.69
C GLU A 265 -6.28 12.20 13.10
N LEU A 266 -5.96 13.49 13.19
CA LEU A 266 -6.08 14.31 14.39
C LEU A 266 -6.89 15.56 14.08
N ARG A 267 -7.80 15.88 15.00
CA ARG A 267 -8.52 17.14 14.98
C ARG A 267 -7.82 18.21 15.81
N PHE A 268 -7.60 19.38 15.23
CA PHE A 268 -7.15 20.57 15.94
C PHE A 268 -8.19 21.67 15.84
N ASP A 269 -8.47 22.36 16.94
CA ASP A 269 -9.50 23.40 17.03
C ASP A 269 -8.86 24.77 17.30
N PHE A 270 -9.37 25.80 16.63
CA PHE A 270 -9.11 27.20 16.96
C PHE A 270 -10.40 27.81 17.47
N ASN A 271 -10.32 28.49 18.60
CA ASN A 271 -11.37 29.35 19.11
C ASN A 271 -10.78 30.73 19.31
N GLU A 272 -11.25 31.71 18.55
CA GLU A 272 -10.81 33.09 18.71
C GLU A 272 -11.31 33.66 20.05
N PRO A 273 -10.43 34.22 20.89
CA PRO A 273 -10.83 34.80 22.16
C PRO A 273 -11.61 36.10 21.92
N ALA A 274 -12.71 36.29 22.65
CA ALA A 274 -13.58 37.46 22.52
C ALA A 274 -12.93 38.79 22.95
N THR A 275 -11.79 38.74 23.66
CA THR A 275 -11.00 39.90 24.08
C THR A 275 -9.51 39.57 24.02
N ALA A 276 -8.71 40.44 23.40
CA ALA A 276 -7.27 40.28 23.14
C ALA A 276 -6.37 40.40 24.41
N VAL A 277 -6.79 39.83 25.54
CA VAL A 277 -6.04 39.91 26.79
C VAL A 277 -4.99 38.80 26.81
N GLY A 278 -3.76 39.16 26.47
CA GLY A 278 -2.48 38.50 26.77
C GLY A 278 -2.53 37.06 27.29
N SER A 279 -3.16 36.16 26.54
CA SER A 279 -3.30 34.77 26.95
C SER A 279 -1.93 34.13 26.92
N ALA A 280 -1.45 33.72 28.09
CA ALA A 280 -0.29 32.85 28.22
C ALA A 280 -0.45 31.65 27.26
N PRO A 281 0.66 31.12 26.71
CA PRO A 281 0.60 29.94 25.83
C PRO A 281 -0.26 28.85 26.48
N VAL A 282 -1.15 28.23 25.70
CA VAL A 282 -2.07 27.20 26.20
C VAL A 282 -1.26 26.06 26.82
N THR A 283 -1.17 26.05 28.16
CA THR A 283 -0.37 25.09 28.92
C THR A 283 -1.11 23.77 29.16
N THR A 284 -2.38 23.69 28.78
CA THR A 284 -3.22 22.50 28.91
C THR A 284 -3.03 21.54 27.74
N GLU A 285 -3.27 20.24 27.96
CA GLU A 285 -3.16 19.19 26.94
C GLU A 285 -4.33 19.21 25.93
N VAL A 286 -4.71 20.41 25.48
CA VAL A 286 -5.85 20.59 24.57
C VAL A 286 -5.33 20.62 23.14
N ARG A 287 -6.11 20.05 22.21
CA ARG A 287 -5.85 20.09 20.76
C ARG A 287 -6.17 21.47 20.16
N GLU A 288 -5.66 22.52 20.78
CA GLU A 288 -5.84 23.88 20.32
C GLU A 288 -4.70 24.32 19.42
N VAL A 289 -5.03 25.16 18.44
CA VAL A 289 -4.05 25.89 17.62
C VAL A 289 -4.15 27.38 17.92
N GLU A 290 -3.10 28.12 17.59
CA GLU A 290 -3.02 29.58 17.76
C GLU A 290 -2.92 30.26 16.39
N ASN A 291 -3.63 31.36 16.16
CA ASN A 291 -3.43 32.17 14.94
C ASN A 291 -2.13 32.96 15.07
N VAL A 292 -1.22 32.76 14.11
CA VAL A 292 0.15 33.29 14.13
C VAL A 292 0.50 34.01 12.84
N LEU A 293 1.51 34.88 12.92
CA LEU A 293 2.13 35.52 11.77
C LEU A 293 3.66 35.52 11.94
N PRO A 294 4.43 35.61 10.84
CA PRO A 294 5.87 35.80 10.93
C PRO A 294 6.16 37.25 11.33
N VAL A 295 7.16 37.46 12.17
CA VAL A 295 7.63 38.80 12.56
C VAL A 295 8.14 39.52 11.30
N PRO A 296 7.50 40.63 10.88
CA PRO A 296 7.89 41.38 9.69
C PRO A 296 9.03 42.38 9.97
N ASP A 297 9.24 42.73 11.24
CA ASP A 297 10.31 43.63 11.65
C ASP A 297 11.65 42.88 11.70
N TYR A 298 12.77 43.60 11.50
CA TYR A 298 14.12 43.02 11.66
C TYR A 298 14.30 42.35 13.03
N SER A 299 13.74 42.95 14.08
CA SER A 299 13.62 42.34 15.40
C SER A 299 12.42 42.90 16.16
N LEU A 300 11.76 42.04 16.95
CA LEU A 300 10.61 42.39 17.78
C LEU A 300 10.81 41.87 19.19
N THR A 301 10.77 42.75 20.19
CA THR A 301 10.91 42.34 21.60
C THR A 301 9.53 42.18 22.24
N ILE A 302 9.21 40.95 22.65
CA ILE A 302 7.96 40.60 23.35
C ILE A 302 8.35 40.03 24.72
N SER A 303 7.84 40.61 25.80
CA SER A 303 8.08 40.11 27.18
C SER A 303 9.57 39.88 27.51
N ASN A 304 10.44 40.82 27.11
CA ASN A 304 11.90 40.76 27.25
C ASN A 304 12.64 39.69 26.43
N VAL A 305 11.97 39.05 25.47
CA VAL A 305 12.60 38.15 24.49
C VAL A 305 12.56 38.81 23.11
N THR A 306 13.72 38.92 22.47
CA THR A 306 13.84 39.48 21.11
C THR A 306 13.72 38.37 20.08
N TYR A 307 12.70 38.47 19.22
CA TYR A 307 12.46 37.57 18.10
C TYR A 307 13.03 38.21 16.81
N PRO A 308 13.84 37.49 16.02
CA PRO A 308 14.29 37.97 14.72
C PRO A 308 13.17 37.90 13.67
N GLU A 309 13.35 38.63 12.58
CA GLU A 309 12.51 38.56 11.36
C GLU A 309 12.21 37.11 10.95
N GLY A 310 10.98 36.84 10.55
CA GLY A 310 10.52 35.51 10.12
C GLY A 310 10.14 34.55 11.25
N SER A 311 10.40 34.89 12.51
CA SER A 311 9.94 34.09 13.66
C SER A 311 8.42 34.13 13.81
N TRP A 312 7.78 33.03 14.22
CA TRP A 312 6.32 32.98 14.37
C TRP A 312 5.85 33.45 15.75
N VAL A 313 5.03 34.49 15.77
CA VAL A 313 4.42 35.06 17.00
C VAL A 313 2.89 35.07 16.87
N THR A 314 2.18 35.07 18.00
CA THR A 314 0.72 35.14 17.95
C THR A 314 0.26 36.56 17.60
N PHE A 315 -0.90 36.68 16.96
CA PHE A 315 -1.48 38.00 16.62
C PHE A 315 -1.58 38.95 17.84
N PRO A 316 -2.11 38.54 19.01
CA PRO A 316 -2.16 39.42 20.18
C PRO A 316 -0.77 39.89 20.64
N GLN A 317 0.25 39.02 20.57
CA GLN A 317 1.63 39.37 20.95
C GLN A 317 2.23 40.40 19.99
N ALA A 318 2.05 40.20 18.68
CA ALA A 318 2.53 41.14 17.67
C ALA A 318 1.86 42.50 17.80
N MET A 319 0.52 42.54 17.88
CA MET A 319 -0.24 43.78 17.98
C MET A 319 0.07 44.57 19.25
N ASN A 320 0.32 43.89 20.37
CA ASN A 320 0.74 44.55 21.61
C ASN A 320 2.16 45.10 21.54
N ALA A 321 3.07 44.42 20.83
CA ALA A 321 4.45 44.86 20.69
C ALA A 321 4.62 46.00 19.67
N TRP A 322 3.77 46.06 18.64
CA TRP A 322 3.81 47.10 17.61
C TRP A 322 3.31 48.47 18.08
N GLY A 323 2.45 48.52 19.09
CA GLY A 323 1.90 49.77 19.61
C GLY A 323 0.95 50.48 18.64
N ASN A 324 0.91 51.82 18.72
CA ASN A 324 0.00 52.64 17.91
C ASN A 324 0.57 52.91 16.51
N LEU A 325 -0.28 52.85 15.49
CA LEU A 325 0.08 53.17 14.10
C LEU A 325 0.42 54.66 13.93
N THR A 326 -0.45 55.51 14.46
CA THR A 326 -0.26 56.97 14.57
C THR A 326 -0.93 57.47 15.85
N GLU A 327 -0.62 58.69 16.29
CA GLU A 327 -1.33 59.33 17.42
C GLU A 327 -2.85 59.45 17.18
N ALA A 328 -3.29 59.47 15.92
CA ALA A 328 -4.68 59.67 15.54
C ALA A 328 -5.50 58.36 15.37
N PHE A 329 -4.85 57.23 15.04
CA PHE A 329 -5.54 55.98 14.69
C PHE A 329 -5.53 54.93 15.81
N GLY A 330 -4.63 55.06 16.80
CA GLY A 330 -4.54 54.12 17.92
C GLY A 330 -3.85 52.79 17.58
N GLN A 331 -4.06 51.78 18.43
CA GLN A 331 -3.44 50.45 18.31
C GLN A 331 -4.19 49.60 17.29
N LEU A 332 -3.47 48.82 16.47
CA LEU A 332 -4.08 47.81 15.63
C LEU A 332 -4.61 46.67 16.53
N ASP A 333 -5.91 46.42 16.52
CA ASP A 333 -6.56 45.37 17.30
C ASP A 333 -7.37 44.40 16.40
N TYR A 334 -7.93 43.35 17.02
CA TYR A 334 -8.75 42.36 16.31
C TYR A 334 -10.00 42.97 15.67
N ASP A 335 -10.60 44.00 16.28
CA ASP A 335 -11.82 44.61 15.76
C ASP A 335 -11.53 45.43 14.49
N VAL A 336 -10.43 46.19 14.48
CA VAL A 336 -9.92 46.89 13.30
C VAL A 336 -9.57 45.90 12.20
N LEU A 337 -8.91 44.77 12.51
CA LEU A 337 -8.65 43.71 11.53
C LEU A 337 -9.96 43.12 10.98
N CYS A 338 -10.95 42.85 11.83
CA CYS A 338 -12.25 42.33 11.40
C CYS A 338 -13.01 43.30 10.47
N GLN A 339 -12.84 44.61 10.65
CA GLN A 339 -13.38 45.63 9.77
C GLN A 339 -12.58 45.71 8.46
N ALA A 340 -11.25 45.70 8.54
CA ALA A 340 -10.38 45.87 7.39
C ALA A 340 -10.51 44.73 6.37
N PHE A 341 -10.76 43.51 6.83
CA PHE A 341 -10.97 42.36 5.96
C PHE A 341 -12.28 42.38 5.15
N VAL A 342 -13.22 43.28 5.45
CA VAL A 342 -14.46 43.40 4.65
C VAL A 342 -14.20 44.32 3.44
N PRO A 343 -14.33 43.81 2.20
CA PRO A 343 -14.00 44.57 1.01
C PRO A 343 -15.03 45.68 0.73
N GLY A 344 -14.58 46.79 0.13
CA GLY A 344 -15.43 47.95 -0.21
C GLY A 344 -15.38 49.11 0.80
N MET A 345 -14.70 48.96 1.94
CA MET A 345 -14.41 50.07 2.88
C MET A 345 -13.04 50.73 2.65
N ASP A 346 -12.19 50.12 1.82
CA ASP A 346 -10.78 50.48 1.58
C ASP A 346 -9.98 50.82 2.86
N LEU A 347 -10.32 50.19 4.00
CA LEU A 347 -9.63 50.44 5.25
C LEU A 347 -8.16 50.00 5.16
N TRP A 348 -7.85 48.99 4.35
CA TRP A 348 -6.47 48.63 4.01
C TRP A 348 -5.73 49.75 3.29
N GLY A 349 -6.35 50.43 2.32
CA GLY A 349 -5.76 51.58 1.64
C GLY A 349 -5.53 52.75 2.60
N VAL A 350 -6.46 53.01 3.51
CA VAL A 350 -6.30 54.03 4.57
C VAL A 350 -5.15 53.67 5.51
N LEU A 351 -5.09 52.42 5.98
CA LEU A 351 -4.00 51.93 6.84
C LEU A 351 -2.64 52.02 6.14
N GLN A 352 -2.56 51.67 4.86
CA GLN A 352 -1.34 51.80 4.05
C GLN A 352 -0.94 53.26 3.86
N TYR A 353 -1.90 54.16 3.61
CA TYR A 353 -1.61 55.59 3.52
C TYR A 353 -1.09 56.15 4.84
N LEU A 354 -1.72 55.80 5.97
CA LEU A 354 -1.27 56.21 7.30
C LEU A 354 0.10 55.60 7.63
N SER A 355 0.40 54.38 7.17
CA SER A 355 1.71 53.75 7.35
C SER A 355 2.84 54.56 6.70
N ALA A 356 2.57 55.20 5.55
CA ALA A 356 3.56 56.04 4.87
C ALA A 356 3.89 57.33 5.66
N LEU A 357 3.03 57.72 6.61
CA LEU A 357 3.23 58.87 7.49
C LEU A 357 4.01 58.52 8.77
N ALA A 358 4.15 57.23 9.10
CA ALA A 358 4.86 56.75 10.29
C ALA A 358 6.28 56.28 9.90
N THR A 359 7.26 57.17 9.95
CA THR A 359 8.63 56.93 9.43
C THR A 359 9.49 55.96 10.25
N ASP A 360 9.15 55.74 11.51
CA ASP A 360 10.04 55.06 12.47
C ASP A 360 9.72 53.56 12.66
N ALA A 361 8.67 53.05 12.01
CA ALA A 361 8.24 51.66 12.10
C ALA A 361 7.77 51.12 10.74
N ASP A 362 8.11 49.86 10.44
CA ASP A 362 7.79 49.21 9.16
C ASP A 362 6.33 48.74 9.08
N TRP A 363 5.41 49.69 9.15
CA TRP A 363 3.98 49.42 9.16
C TRP A 363 3.46 48.82 7.85
N GLY A 364 4.13 49.09 6.72
CA GLY A 364 3.79 48.48 5.43
C GLY A 364 3.88 46.96 5.46
N HIS A 365 5.02 46.41 5.93
CA HIS A 365 5.20 44.96 6.05
C HIS A 365 4.32 44.35 7.17
N ARG A 366 4.07 45.08 8.27
CA ARG A 366 3.13 44.65 9.33
C ARG A 366 1.70 44.48 8.82
N ILE A 367 1.21 45.44 8.03
CA ILE A 367 -0.12 45.39 7.41
C ILE A 367 -0.20 44.23 6.41
N ALA A 368 0.83 44.06 5.57
CA ALA A 368 0.88 42.95 4.62
C ALA A 368 0.88 41.58 5.33
N ALA A 369 1.61 41.43 6.44
CA ALA A 369 1.61 40.21 7.25
C ALA A 369 0.22 39.94 7.86
N CYS A 370 -0.48 40.98 8.34
CA CYS A 370 -1.85 40.83 8.83
C CYS A 370 -2.81 40.36 7.72
N GLN A 371 -2.73 40.95 6.53
CA GLN A 371 -3.55 40.57 5.37
C GLN A 371 -3.34 39.10 4.96
N GLN A 372 -2.11 38.59 5.02
CA GLN A 372 -1.78 37.24 4.56
C GLN A 372 -2.02 36.14 5.61
N HIS A 373 -2.00 36.46 6.90
CA HIS A 373 -1.96 35.43 7.96
C HIS A 373 -3.18 35.44 8.89
N PHE A 374 -3.93 36.54 8.97
CA PHE A 374 -5.06 36.65 9.90
C PHE A 374 -6.15 35.62 9.56
N ARG A 375 -6.48 34.75 10.54
CA ARG A 375 -7.38 33.60 10.40
C ARG A 375 -7.06 32.62 9.26
N GLN A 376 -5.83 32.67 8.73
CA GLN A 376 -5.37 31.80 7.66
C GLN A 376 -4.14 30.98 8.07
N THR A 377 -3.32 31.45 9.00
CA THR A 377 -2.12 30.73 9.44
C THR A 377 -2.17 30.39 10.92
N PHE A 378 -1.97 29.12 11.24
CA PHE A 378 -2.15 28.56 12.58
C PHE A 378 -0.93 27.77 13.01
N ARG A 379 -0.63 27.79 14.32
CA ARG A 379 0.43 27.00 14.94
C ARG A 379 -0.17 25.98 15.88
N ILE A 380 0.23 24.72 15.74
CA ILE A 380 -0.14 23.64 16.67
C ILE A 380 0.52 23.86 18.03
N ASN A 381 -0.16 23.49 19.11
CA ASN A 381 0.42 23.45 20.44
C ASN A 381 1.72 22.62 20.47
N GLN A 382 2.80 23.21 21.00
CA GLN A 382 4.13 22.60 21.07
C GLN A 382 4.16 21.26 21.83
N ARG A 383 3.26 21.06 22.80
CA ARG A 383 3.14 19.77 23.51
C ARG A 383 2.63 18.64 22.62
N TRP A 384 1.75 18.96 21.67
CA TRP A 384 1.31 18.02 20.64
C TRP A 384 2.43 17.78 19.63
N LEU A 385 3.05 18.86 19.16
CA LEU A 385 4.09 18.81 18.15
C LEU A 385 5.28 17.94 18.57
N SER A 386 5.77 18.09 19.80
CA SER A 386 6.85 17.27 20.37
C SER A 386 6.55 15.76 20.44
N ARG A 387 5.29 15.34 20.27
CA ARG A 387 4.85 13.93 20.28
C ARG A 387 4.51 13.41 18.89
N ILE A 388 4.52 14.27 17.87
CA ILE A 388 4.26 13.94 16.49
C ILE A 388 5.62 13.74 15.80
N ALA A 389 5.81 12.60 15.15
CA ALA A 389 7.02 12.33 14.37
C ALA A 389 6.94 12.96 12.97
N GLN A 390 5.75 13.09 12.42
CA GLN A 390 5.50 13.64 11.09
C GLN A 390 4.06 14.13 10.99
N LEU A 391 3.86 15.35 10.46
CA LEU A 391 2.55 15.89 10.12
C LEU A 391 2.34 15.86 8.60
N LYS A 392 1.11 15.57 8.16
CA LYS A 392 0.76 15.48 6.73
C LYS A 392 -0.58 16.15 6.44
N ALA A 393 -0.61 16.96 5.37
CA ALA A 393 -1.77 17.73 4.93
C ALA A 393 -2.74 16.93 4.03
N TYR A 394 -3.01 15.68 4.39
CA TYR A 394 -4.01 14.83 3.73
C TYR A 394 -4.77 14.01 4.78
N ARG A 395 -5.86 13.36 4.36
CA ARG A 395 -6.67 12.44 5.15
C ARG A 395 -6.37 10.99 4.79
N VAL A 396 -6.10 10.15 5.79
CA VAL A 396 -5.79 8.73 5.58
C VAL A 396 -7.02 7.85 5.40
N ALA A 397 -8.18 8.30 5.87
CA ALA A 397 -9.42 7.54 5.76
C ALA A 397 -9.96 7.50 4.32
N THR A 398 -9.72 8.58 3.57
CA THR A 398 -10.25 8.80 2.23
C THR A 398 -9.15 8.55 1.20
N LEU A 399 -9.15 7.35 0.61
CA LEU A 399 -8.27 6.99 -0.50
C LEU A 399 -9.12 6.80 -1.74
N ASP A 400 -8.76 7.47 -2.83
CA ASP A 400 -9.34 7.14 -4.12
C ASP A 400 -8.72 5.80 -4.60
N PRO A 401 -9.51 4.71 -4.69
CA PRO A 401 -9.01 3.38 -5.04
C PRO A 401 -8.40 3.34 -6.44
N THR A 402 -8.69 4.33 -7.27
CA THR A 402 -8.41 4.36 -8.69
C THR A 402 -7.04 4.92 -9.03
N ASN A 403 -6.68 6.04 -8.41
CA ASN A 403 -5.39 6.71 -8.58
C ASN A 403 -4.46 6.47 -7.37
N GLY A 404 -4.97 6.01 -6.23
CA GLY A 404 -4.19 5.91 -4.99
C GLY A 404 -3.92 7.23 -4.31
N VAL A 405 -4.58 8.31 -4.73
CA VAL A 405 -4.39 9.64 -4.17
C VAL A 405 -5.27 9.78 -2.93
N ARG A 406 -4.66 10.26 -1.86
CA ARG A 406 -5.35 10.56 -0.59
C ARG A 406 -6.04 11.92 -0.71
N SER A 407 -7.23 12.06 -0.14
CA SER A 407 -7.90 13.36 -0.15
C SER A 407 -7.11 14.37 0.69
N PRO A 408 -7.07 15.65 0.31
CA PRO A 408 -6.36 16.68 1.07
C PRO A 408 -6.96 16.85 2.47
N ALA A 409 -6.18 17.45 3.37
CA ALA A 409 -6.66 17.85 4.69
C ALA A 409 -7.77 18.89 4.55
N VAL A 410 -8.71 18.84 5.50
CA VAL A 410 -9.96 19.58 5.42
C VAL A 410 -10.07 20.53 6.61
N ALA A 411 -10.58 21.73 6.35
CA ALA A 411 -10.91 22.71 7.35
C ALA A 411 -12.44 22.88 7.46
N TYR A 412 -12.95 22.86 8.69
CA TYR A 412 -14.34 23.18 9.01
C TYR A 412 -14.37 24.54 9.68
N SER A 413 -14.76 25.55 8.92
CA SER A 413 -14.87 26.92 9.41
C SER A 413 -16.17 27.55 8.96
N ASP A 414 -16.58 28.56 9.72
CA ASP A 414 -17.56 29.51 9.26
C ASP A 414 -16.89 30.48 8.27
N TYR A 415 -17.53 30.71 7.13
CA TYR A 415 -16.98 31.56 6.08
C TYR A 415 -18.07 32.39 5.41
N CYS A 416 -17.65 33.42 4.68
CA CYS A 416 -18.52 34.30 3.92
C CYS A 416 -18.08 34.27 2.45
N VAL A 417 -19.06 34.26 1.55
CA VAL A 417 -18.81 34.36 0.10
C VAL A 417 -19.39 35.67 -0.41
N ILE A 418 -18.57 36.43 -1.12
CA ILE A 418 -18.97 37.63 -1.83
C ILE A 418 -19.10 37.28 -3.31
N GLY A 419 -20.28 37.53 -3.86
CA GLY A 419 -20.63 37.18 -5.24
C GLY A 419 -20.04 38.13 -6.27
N THR A 420 -19.72 37.61 -7.46
CA THR A 420 -19.48 38.45 -8.64
C THR A 420 -20.80 38.95 -9.22
N GLN A 421 -20.71 39.89 -10.16
CA GLN A 421 -21.87 40.33 -10.97
C GLN A 421 -22.59 39.15 -11.67
N ARG A 422 -21.87 38.05 -11.97
CA ARG A 422 -22.48 36.85 -12.57
C ARG A 422 -23.40 36.13 -11.60
N LEU A 423 -23.04 36.04 -10.31
CA LEU A 423 -23.92 35.48 -9.29
C LEU A 423 -25.19 36.33 -9.15
N TRP A 424 -25.05 37.65 -9.24
CA TRP A 424 -26.20 38.56 -9.20
C TRP A 424 -27.13 38.39 -10.40
N LEU A 425 -26.58 38.27 -11.62
CA LEU A 425 -27.37 38.00 -12.83
C LEU A 425 -28.09 36.65 -12.74
N ARG A 426 -27.42 35.61 -12.23
CA ARG A 426 -28.04 34.31 -11.98
C ARG A 426 -29.18 34.43 -10.96
N ASN A 427 -28.95 35.10 -9.83
CA ASN A 427 -29.97 35.29 -8.80
C ASN A 427 -31.18 36.08 -9.33
N ALA A 428 -30.94 37.08 -10.18
CA ALA A 428 -31.98 37.84 -10.88
C ALA A 428 -32.88 36.93 -11.74
N GLN A 429 -32.27 35.96 -12.44
CA GLN A 429 -32.99 35.00 -13.28
C GLN A 429 -33.76 33.95 -12.46
N THR A 430 -33.22 33.52 -11.31
CA THR A 430 -33.87 32.52 -10.45
C THR A 430 -34.80 33.12 -9.39
N GLY A 431 -34.93 34.45 -9.33
CA GLY A 431 -35.71 35.14 -8.30
C GLY A 431 -35.14 35.01 -6.88
N ALA A 432 -33.86 34.71 -6.74
CA ALA A 432 -33.19 34.64 -5.45
C ALA A 432 -32.82 36.05 -4.95
N ALA A 433 -32.80 36.25 -3.63
CA ALA A 433 -32.50 37.55 -3.03
C ALA A 433 -31.09 38.04 -3.40
N TYR A 434 -30.95 39.36 -3.53
CA TYR A 434 -29.65 40.02 -3.67
C TYR A 434 -29.04 40.21 -2.29
N GLU A 435 -28.00 39.44 -1.99
CA GLU A 435 -27.23 39.59 -0.75
C GLU A 435 -25.84 40.11 -1.10
N TYR A 436 -25.37 41.13 -0.36
CA TYR A 436 -24.00 41.65 -0.44
C TYR A 436 -22.98 40.52 -0.22
N ALA A 437 -23.25 39.69 0.79
CA ALA A 437 -22.41 38.58 1.19
C ALA A 437 -23.28 37.46 1.76
N ARG A 438 -22.93 36.21 1.45
CA ARG A 438 -23.63 35.03 1.95
C ARG A 438 -22.77 34.34 3.01
N ASN A 439 -23.29 34.28 4.24
CA ASN A 439 -22.66 33.55 5.33
C ASN A 439 -22.97 32.06 5.19
N TYR A 440 -21.96 31.22 5.42
CA TYR A 440 -22.08 29.77 5.53
C TYR A 440 -21.63 29.33 6.91
N THR A 441 -22.41 28.45 7.54
CA THR A 441 -22.03 27.78 8.78
C THR A 441 -21.40 26.44 8.42
N GLY A 442 -20.09 26.33 8.64
CA GLY A 442 -19.34 25.09 8.40
C GLY A 442 -18.79 24.48 9.69
N TYR A 443 -18.63 25.28 10.74
CA TYR A 443 -18.20 24.77 12.04
C TYR A 443 -19.37 24.08 12.78
N PRO A 444 -19.15 22.91 13.40
CA PRO A 444 -20.22 22.19 14.10
C PRO A 444 -20.70 22.93 15.36
N ALA A 445 -22.01 23.09 15.51
CA ALA A 445 -22.60 23.85 16.62
C ALA A 445 -22.41 23.18 17.99
N ASP A 446 -22.45 21.86 18.01
CA ASP A 446 -22.20 21.00 19.18
C ASP A 446 -20.70 20.67 19.36
N GLY A 447 -19.85 21.17 18.47
CA GLY A 447 -18.43 20.86 18.46
C GLY A 447 -18.11 19.45 17.97
N VAL A 448 -19.05 18.69 17.41
CA VAL A 448 -18.83 17.33 16.89
C VAL A 448 -18.96 17.33 15.37
N ILE A 449 -18.00 16.72 14.66
CA ILE A 449 -18.08 16.61 13.21
C ILE A 449 -19.03 15.44 12.88
N GLY A 450 -20.18 15.77 12.31
CA GLY A 450 -21.18 14.80 11.87
C GLY A 450 -21.72 15.11 10.47
N SER A 451 -22.84 14.47 10.12
CA SER A 451 -23.43 14.51 8.77
C SER A 451 -23.87 15.89 8.28
N ASP A 452 -24.16 16.80 9.21
CA ASP A 452 -24.61 18.15 8.88
C ASP A 452 -23.44 19.14 8.76
N THR A 453 -22.23 18.73 9.19
CA THR A 453 -21.03 19.55 9.16
C THR A 453 -20.45 19.58 7.75
N ARG A 454 -20.29 20.77 7.18
CA ARG A 454 -19.78 20.94 5.81
C ARG A 454 -18.39 21.55 5.83
N PRO A 455 -17.43 20.98 5.08
CA PRO A 455 -16.10 21.55 5.00
C PRO A 455 -16.14 22.90 4.28
N ALA A 456 -15.28 23.81 4.72
CA ALA A 456 -15.06 25.07 4.02
C ALA A 456 -14.34 24.79 2.69
N PRO A 457 -14.55 25.64 1.65
CA PRO A 457 -13.85 25.53 0.38
C PRO A 457 -12.40 26.04 0.54
N ALA A 458 -11.60 25.36 1.35
CA ALA A 458 -10.25 25.74 1.69
C ALA A 458 -9.28 24.59 1.49
N ARG A 459 -8.08 24.93 1.02
CA ARG A 459 -6.94 24.02 0.96
C ARG A 459 -6.09 24.21 2.21
N VAL A 460 -5.90 23.13 2.94
CA VAL A 460 -4.98 23.10 4.08
C VAL A 460 -3.59 22.68 3.59
N SER A 461 -2.57 23.45 3.94
CA SER A 461 -1.17 23.16 3.65
C SER A 461 -0.32 23.28 4.91
N ILE A 462 0.79 22.53 4.98
CA ILE A 462 1.77 22.65 6.06
C ILE A 462 2.90 23.52 5.53
N VAL A 463 3.14 24.66 6.18
CA VAL A 463 4.21 25.60 5.81
C VAL A 463 5.52 25.16 6.44
N ASP A 464 5.48 24.75 7.70
CA ASP A 464 6.62 24.27 8.48
C ASP A 464 6.15 23.11 9.37
N ASP A 465 6.65 21.89 9.09
CA ASP A 465 6.30 20.67 9.84
C ASP A 465 6.92 20.71 11.25
N ASP A 466 8.16 21.16 11.37
CA ASP A 466 8.91 21.17 12.64
C ASP A 466 8.38 22.20 13.63
N GLN A 467 7.79 23.29 13.14
CA GLN A 467 7.12 24.30 13.97
C GLN A 467 5.59 24.12 14.06
N GLY A 468 5.04 23.14 13.32
CA GLY A 468 3.61 22.86 13.29
C GLY A 468 2.79 24.02 12.72
N ILE A 469 3.33 24.72 11.71
CA ILE A 469 2.68 25.85 11.05
C ILE A 469 1.83 25.34 9.89
N ILE A 470 0.53 25.61 9.98
CA ILE A 470 -0.49 25.23 9.03
C ILE A 470 -1.05 26.50 8.38
N ARG A 471 -1.31 26.44 7.08
CA ARG A 471 -1.95 27.50 6.32
C ARG A 471 -3.23 27.02 5.66
N VAL A 472 -4.21 27.91 5.63
CA VAL A 472 -5.55 27.70 5.09
C VAL A 472 -5.77 28.70 3.96
N ASP A 473 -5.79 28.19 2.74
CA ASP A 473 -6.03 28.99 1.55
C ASP A 473 -7.47 28.75 1.06
N TYR A 474 -8.32 29.76 1.18
CA TYR A 474 -9.69 29.68 0.68
C TYR A 474 -9.69 29.71 -0.85
N LEU A 475 -10.27 28.69 -1.47
CA LEU A 475 -10.32 28.51 -2.91
C LEU A 475 -11.46 29.35 -3.50
N MET A 476 -11.18 29.98 -4.63
CA MET A 476 -12.22 30.62 -5.43
C MET A 476 -13.02 29.56 -6.18
N ASP A 477 -14.30 29.85 -6.42
CA ASP A 477 -15.15 29.03 -7.28
C ASP A 477 -14.58 28.94 -8.71
N ASP A 478 -14.47 27.72 -9.24
CA ASP A 478 -13.99 27.44 -10.60
C ASP A 478 -14.84 28.16 -11.67
N LEU A 479 -16.14 28.35 -11.40
CA LEU A 479 -17.05 29.07 -12.29
C LEU A 479 -16.98 30.59 -12.12
N ARG A 480 -16.19 31.08 -11.15
CA ARG A 480 -16.05 32.49 -10.74
C ARG A 480 -17.40 33.15 -10.44
N LEU A 481 -18.33 32.42 -9.82
CA LEU A 481 -19.55 33.03 -9.28
C LEU A 481 -19.27 33.77 -7.98
N SER A 482 -18.31 33.31 -7.19
CA SER A 482 -17.75 34.05 -6.06
C SER A 482 -16.50 34.82 -6.48
N ASP A 483 -16.38 36.06 -6.02
CA ASP A 483 -15.18 36.87 -6.22
C ASP A 483 -14.17 36.62 -5.10
N ILE A 484 -14.66 36.69 -3.85
CA ILE A 484 -13.83 36.57 -2.64
C ILE A 484 -14.53 35.64 -1.64
N VAL A 485 -13.74 34.79 -1.01
CA VAL A 485 -14.14 33.99 0.14
C VAL A 485 -13.41 34.53 1.37
N LEU A 486 -14.17 35.04 2.34
CA LEU A 486 -13.63 35.58 3.58
C LEU A 486 -13.56 34.47 4.65
N PRO A 487 -12.51 34.48 5.49
CA PRO A 487 -12.24 33.41 6.45
C PRO A 487 -13.20 33.39 7.64
N SER A 488 -14.27 34.19 7.64
CA SER A 488 -15.26 34.26 8.72
C SER A 488 -16.58 34.83 8.21
N LYS A 489 -17.62 34.78 9.05
CA LYS A 489 -18.93 35.38 8.74
C LYS A 489 -18.87 36.89 8.89
N ILE A 490 -19.67 37.60 8.10
CA ILE A 490 -19.96 39.02 8.35
C ILE A 490 -21.09 39.11 9.38
N VAL A 491 -20.96 39.99 10.38
CA VAL A 491 -22.00 40.23 11.39
C VAL A 491 -23.28 40.70 10.70
N GLU A 492 -24.40 39.99 10.89
CA GLU A 492 -25.64 40.27 10.15
C GLU A 492 -26.16 41.69 10.39
N ALA A 493 -26.08 42.17 11.63
CA ALA A 493 -26.51 43.52 12.01
C ALA A 493 -25.69 44.64 11.35
N SER A 494 -24.46 44.34 10.90
CA SER A 494 -23.61 45.32 10.22
C SER A 494 -23.50 45.09 8.71
N ARG A 495 -24.33 44.20 8.15
CA ARG A 495 -24.40 44.03 6.70
C ARG A 495 -25.01 45.28 6.05
N PRO A 496 -24.42 45.78 4.96
CA PRO A 496 -25.08 46.80 4.16
C PRO A 496 -26.36 46.19 3.56
N THR A 497 -27.53 46.66 3.97
CA THR A 497 -28.80 46.24 3.37
C THR A 497 -29.13 47.16 2.20
N ALA A 498 -29.01 46.67 0.96
CA ALA A 498 -29.69 47.31 -0.15
C ALA A 498 -31.18 46.93 -0.12
N ARG A 499 -32.05 47.91 0.12
CA ARG A 499 -33.50 47.72 0.00
C ARG A 499 -33.89 47.86 -1.47
N ILE A 500 -33.70 46.80 -2.26
CA ILE A 500 -34.19 46.77 -3.64
C ILE A 500 -35.65 46.31 -3.61
N ASP A 501 -36.57 47.22 -3.27
CA ASP A 501 -37.96 46.98 -3.64
C ASP A 501 -38.12 47.19 -5.16
N ARG A 502 -38.97 46.38 -5.80
CA ARG A 502 -39.27 46.50 -7.23
C ARG A 502 -40.28 47.63 -7.52
N ALA A 503 -40.65 48.42 -6.52
CA ALA A 503 -41.87 49.21 -6.49
C ALA A 503 -41.70 50.73 -6.25
N GLY A 504 -40.51 51.25 -5.96
CA GLY A 504 -40.38 52.69 -5.76
C GLY A 504 -38.98 53.17 -5.40
N ARG A 505 -38.34 53.82 -6.38
CA ARG A 505 -37.35 54.93 -6.26
C ARG A 505 -36.68 55.10 -4.88
N ASP A 506 -35.68 54.26 -4.61
CA ASP A 506 -34.47 54.62 -3.86
C ASP A 506 -33.34 53.73 -4.39
N TYR A 507 -32.76 54.15 -5.51
CA TYR A 507 -31.60 53.48 -6.10
C TYR A 507 -30.34 53.97 -5.41
N SER A 508 -30.02 53.41 -4.24
CA SER A 508 -28.62 53.31 -3.83
C SER A 508 -28.14 51.92 -4.27
N PRO A 509 -27.56 51.79 -5.48
CA PRO A 509 -26.85 50.57 -5.80
C PRO A 509 -25.83 50.33 -4.70
N LEU A 510 -25.77 49.09 -4.19
CA LEU A 510 -24.58 48.56 -3.52
C LEU A 510 -23.48 48.57 -4.59
N THR A 511 -22.89 49.73 -4.84
CA THR A 511 -21.70 49.86 -5.68
C THR A 511 -20.53 49.29 -4.88
N PHE A 512 -19.50 48.80 -5.58
CA PHE A 512 -18.24 48.37 -4.96
C PHE A 512 -17.51 49.49 -4.18
N ASP A 513 -18.10 50.68 -4.13
CA ASP A 513 -17.55 51.96 -3.69
C ASP A 513 -18.57 52.75 -2.83
N SER A 514 -19.54 52.06 -2.21
CA SER A 514 -20.52 52.70 -1.34
C SER A 514 -19.92 52.96 0.04
N VAL A 515 -19.66 54.23 0.37
CA VAL A 515 -19.28 54.66 1.72
C VAL A 515 -20.51 54.58 2.62
N ILE A 516 -20.43 53.79 3.69
CA ILE A 516 -21.52 53.66 4.66
C ILE A 516 -21.47 54.89 5.58
N GLU A 517 -22.41 55.82 5.40
CA GLU A 517 -22.62 56.91 6.35
C GLU A 517 -23.25 56.37 7.65
N GLY A 518 -22.41 56.14 8.66
CA GLY A 518 -22.85 55.80 10.01
C GLY A 518 -21.83 56.27 11.04
N THR A 519 -22.24 57.16 11.93
CA THR A 519 -21.43 57.68 13.05
C THR A 519 -21.36 56.73 14.26
N GLU A 520 -22.07 55.60 14.21
CA GLU A 520 -22.03 54.56 15.24
C GLU A 520 -21.09 53.43 14.81
N SER A 521 -20.04 53.17 15.60
CA SER A 521 -19.10 52.05 15.43
C SER A 521 -19.78 50.68 15.35
N GLU A 522 -21.05 50.58 15.73
CA GLU A 522 -21.88 49.38 15.64
C GLU A 522 -22.34 49.04 14.22
N ARG A 523 -22.29 49.98 13.26
CA ARG A 523 -22.86 49.80 11.90
C ARG A 523 -21.84 49.53 10.80
N LEU A 524 -20.53 49.54 11.10
CA LEU A 524 -19.51 49.22 10.11
C LEU A 524 -19.50 47.70 9.83
N PRO A 525 -19.57 47.28 8.54
CA PRO A 525 -19.43 45.89 8.17
C PRO A 525 -18.14 45.32 8.76
N ARG A 526 -18.27 44.21 9.48
CA ARG A 526 -17.14 43.55 10.13
C ARG A 526 -17.34 42.05 10.16
N LEU A 527 -16.23 41.33 10.18
CA LEU A 527 -16.25 39.92 10.47
C LEU A 527 -16.67 39.66 11.93
N THR A 528 -17.25 38.51 12.20
CA THR A 528 -17.57 38.10 13.58
C THR A 528 -16.30 37.97 14.41
N SER A 529 -16.32 38.44 15.66
CA SER A 529 -15.19 38.41 16.61
C SER A 529 -14.98 37.06 17.31
N SER A 530 -15.83 36.07 17.04
CA SER A 530 -15.78 34.72 17.62
C SER A 530 -15.54 33.67 16.54
N HIS A 531 -14.47 33.81 15.76
CA HIS A 531 -14.15 32.86 14.71
C HIS A 531 -13.76 31.48 15.28
N LYS A 532 -14.27 30.42 14.66
CA LYS A 532 -13.93 29.04 14.98
C LYS A 532 -13.56 28.29 13.72
N ILE A 533 -12.51 27.49 13.81
CA ILE A 533 -12.08 26.59 12.73
C ILE A 533 -11.54 25.29 13.32
N ALA A 534 -11.89 24.17 12.71
CA ALA A 534 -11.34 22.86 13.04
C ALA A 534 -10.60 22.28 11.84
N PHE A 535 -9.45 21.65 12.07
CA PHE A 535 -8.61 21.00 11.08
C PHE A 535 -8.62 19.50 11.29
N ILE A 536 -8.71 18.70 10.23
CA ILE A 536 -8.35 17.28 10.29
C ILE A 536 -7.06 17.08 9.52
N LEU A 537 -5.98 16.75 10.23
CA LEU A 537 -4.65 16.48 9.71
C LEU A 537 -4.27 15.03 9.95
N THR A 538 -3.36 14.47 9.16
CA THR A 538 -2.76 13.17 9.47
C THR A 538 -1.46 13.37 10.24
N ALA A 539 -1.29 12.64 11.34
CA ALA A 539 -0.07 12.64 12.13
C ALA A 539 0.43 11.21 12.38
N VAL A 540 1.75 11.06 12.41
CA VAL A 540 2.43 9.83 12.85
C VAL A 540 2.88 10.02 14.29
N PRO A 541 2.56 9.11 15.23
CA PRO A 541 3.00 9.23 16.61
C PRO A 541 4.53 9.04 16.70
N GLY A 542 5.21 10.01 17.31
CA GLY A 542 6.62 9.93 17.71
C GLY A 542 6.81 9.54 19.17
N ALA A 543 5.78 9.75 19.99
CA ALA A 543 5.71 9.30 21.37
C ALA A 543 4.50 8.36 21.58
N PRO A 544 4.57 7.40 22.52
CA PRO A 544 5.76 7.01 23.30
C PRO A 544 6.80 6.27 22.44
N ASN A 545 8.08 6.39 22.77
CA ASN A 545 9.18 5.71 22.07
C ASN A 545 9.26 4.21 22.47
N ASN A 546 8.20 3.47 22.18
CA ASN A 546 8.09 2.03 22.40
C ASN A 546 7.17 1.40 21.33
N ASN A 547 6.98 0.08 21.38
CA ASN A 547 6.14 -0.63 20.41
C ASN A 547 4.65 -0.28 20.48
N THR A 548 4.17 0.44 21.51
CA THR A 548 2.76 0.85 21.59
C THR A 548 2.43 2.01 20.66
N SER A 549 3.45 2.69 20.09
CA SER A 549 3.27 3.65 18.99
C SER A 549 2.92 2.98 17.66
N LEU A 550 3.18 1.67 17.53
CA LEU A 550 2.93 0.87 16.32
C LEU A 550 1.63 0.08 16.45
N GLN A 551 0.97 -0.17 15.32
CA GLN A 551 -0.17 -1.06 15.27
C GLN A 551 0.31 -2.51 15.21
N LYS A 552 -0.15 -3.32 16.17
CA LYS A 552 0.20 -4.73 16.28
C LYS A 552 -0.91 -5.59 15.69
N VAL A 553 -0.56 -6.50 14.79
CA VAL A 553 -1.42 -7.60 14.34
C VAL A 553 -0.79 -8.91 14.79
N GLU A 554 -1.49 -9.65 15.65
CA GLU A 554 -1.07 -10.98 16.11
C GLU A 554 -1.54 -12.04 15.13
N ILE A 555 -0.62 -12.86 14.62
CA ILE A 555 -0.91 -14.02 13.78
C ILE A 555 -0.41 -15.29 14.47
N ARG A 556 -1.29 -16.29 14.56
CA ARG A 556 -0.98 -17.62 15.08
C ARG A 556 -0.85 -18.63 13.95
N PRO A 557 -0.14 -19.76 14.17
CA PRO A 557 -0.05 -20.83 13.17
C PRO A 557 -1.41 -21.34 12.69
N SER A 558 -2.41 -21.38 13.59
CA SER A 558 -3.80 -21.78 13.27
C SER A 558 -4.45 -20.92 12.20
N ASP A 559 -4.05 -19.64 12.11
CA ASP A 559 -4.65 -18.66 11.22
C ASP A 559 -4.08 -18.76 9.79
N LEU A 560 -3.14 -19.68 9.56
CA LEU A 560 -2.42 -19.87 8.30
C LEU A 560 -2.61 -21.27 7.71
N VAL A 561 -3.41 -22.13 8.35
CA VAL A 561 -3.64 -23.52 7.90
C VAL A 561 -4.26 -23.56 6.50
N ASP A 562 -5.09 -22.59 6.17
CA ASP A 562 -5.67 -22.40 4.85
C ASP A 562 -4.64 -21.97 3.78
N ILE A 563 -3.55 -21.31 4.18
CA ILE A 563 -2.52 -20.80 3.26
C ILE A 563 -1.40 -21.80 3.05
N ILE A 564 -0.80 -22.34 4.12
CA ILE A 564 0.44 -23.15 4.06
C ILE A 564 0.24 -24.59 4.60
N GLY A 565 -1.00 -24.94 4.97
CA GLY A 565 -1.32 -26.22 5.60
C GLY A 565 -0.86 -26.30 7.06
N ASP A 566 -0.85 -27.52 7.61
CA ASP A 566 -0.32 -27.76 8.95
C ASP A 566 1.20 -27.56 8.96
N VAL A 567 1.67 -26.76 9.91
CA VAL A 567 3.08 -26.45 10.14
C VAL A 567 3.66 -27.26 11.30
N GLY A 568 2.85 -28.05 12.00
CA GLY A 568 3.27 -28.83 13.15
C GLY A 568 3.46 -27.99 14.44
N PRO A 569 4.07 -28.58 15.48
CA PRO A 569 4.17 -27.94 16.79
C PRO A 569 5.04 -26.68 16.75
N CYS A 570 4.57 -25.60 17.36
CA CYS A 570 5.24 -24.29 17.42
C CYS A 570 5.50 -23.90 18.89
N THR A 571 6.65 -24.28 19.43
CA THR A 571 7.03 -24.09 20.85
C THR A 571 8.11 -23.02 21.05
N GLY A 572 8.55 -22.37 19.97
CA GLY A 572 9.54 -21.30 20.02
C GLY A 572 9.04 -19.98 20.59
N PRO A 573 9.96 -19.03 20.83
CA PRO A 573 9.65 -17.71 21.38
C PRO A 573 8.76 -16.89 20.43
N GLU A 574 8.09 -15.87 20.97
CA GLU A 574 7.30 -14.94 20.15
C GLU A 574 8.21 -14.11 19.27
N TRP A 575 7.82 -13.94 18.01
CA TRP A 575 8.56 -13.08 17.08
C TRP A 575 7.83 -11.77 16.89
N THR A 576 8.60 -10.72 16.63
CA THR A 576 8.07 -9.41 16.30
C THR A 576 8.72 -8.95 15.01
N ILE A 577 7.91 -8.64 14.00
CA ILE A 577 8.37 -8.26 12.66
C ILE A 577 7.75 -6.92 12.31
N ARG A 578 8.56 -5.93 11.97
CA ARG A 578 8.09 -4.63 11.50
C ARG A 578 7.93 -4.66 9.99
N VAL A 579 6.75 -4.28 9.51
CA VAL A 579 6.52 -3.96 8.09
C VAL A 579 6.89 -2.50 7.90
N GLY A 580 7.73 -2.21 6.91
CA GLY A 580 8.15 -0.84 6.60
C GLY A 580 6.99 0.00 6.09
N ALA A 581 7.02 1.30 6.37
CA ALA A 581 5.98 2.23 5.93
C ALA A 581 5.85 2.33 4.40
N GLY A 582 6.88 1.93 3.64
CA GLY A 582 6.83 1.84 2.18
C GLY A 582 6.07 0.63 1.63
N ILE A 583 5.65 -0.33 2.47
CA ILE A 583 4.74 -1.40 2.07
C ILE A 583 3.30 -0.97 2.36
N GLU A 584 3.00 -0.69 3.62
CA GLU A 584 1.70 -0.20 4.06
C GLU A 584 1.79 0.37 5.49
N THR A 585 0.90 1.30 5.81
CA THR A 585 0.71 1.88 7.16
C THR A 585 -0.66 1.48 7.71
N ALA A 586 -0.80 1.42 9.03
CA ALA A 586 -2.11 1.25 9.66
C ALA A 586 -2.79 2.62 9.76
N ARG A 587 -3.95 2.76 9.13
CA ARG A 587 -4.61 4.06 8.90
C ARG A 587 -5.79 4.22 9.83
N PHE A 588 -5.77 5.24 10.69
CA PHE A 588 -6.82 5.49 11.68
C PHE A 588 -7.57 6.76 11.32
N HIS A 589 -8.88 6.65 11.18
CA HIS A 589 -9.72 7.82 10.91
C HIS A 589 -10.14 8.52 12.20
N TRP A 590 -10.47 9.81 12.08
CA TRP A 590 -10.95 10.58 13.22
C TRP A 590 -12.42 10.29 13.49
N ILE A 591 -12.77 10.07 14.76
CA ILE A 591 -14.14 10.12 15.28
C ILE A 591 -14.06 10.81 16.65
N ASP A 592 -14.85 11.87 16.86
CA ASP A 592 -14.82 12.63 18.12
C ASP A 592 -15.10 11.76 19.36
N GLY A 593 -16.01 10.77 19.25
CA GLY A 593 -16.31 9.83 20.36
C GLY A 593 -15.13 8.96 20.80
N TYR A 594 -14.10 8.82 19.97
CA TYR A 594 -12.89 8.04 20.26
C TYR A 594 -11.64 8.90 20.42
N SER A 595 -11.80 10.22 20.55
CA SER A 595 -10.70 11.17 20.61
C SER A 595 -9.68 10.83 21.70
N ALA A 596 -10.15 10.41 22.87
CA ALA A 596 -9.29 10.04 23.99
C ALA A 596 -8.40 8.81 23.70
N ALA A 597 -8.88 7.83 22.93
CA ALA A 597 -8.08 6.67 22.53
C ALA A 597 -6.98 7.08 21.54
N ILE A 598 -7.29 8.01 20.64
CA ILE A 598 -6.32 8.58 19.70
C ILE A 598 -5.26 9.40 20.44
N GLU A 599 -5.64 10.28 21.37
CA GLU A 599 -4.70 11.04 22.21
C GLU A 599 -3.73 10.13 22.97
N ARG A 600 -4.24 9.04 23.56
CA ARG A 600 -3.41 8.05 24.25
C ARG A 600 -2.38 7.40 23.31
N ALA A 601 -2.68 7.24 22.02
CA ALA A 601 -1.72 6.72 21.05
C ALA A 601 -0.50 7.65 20.84
N PHE A 602 -0.62 8.95 21.13
CA PHE A 602 0.47 9.95 21.16
C PHE A 602 1.13 10.08 22.55
N GLY A 603 0.76 9.21 23.49
CA GLY A 603 1.34 9.13 24.82
C GLY A 603 0.81 10.15 25.83
N PHE A 604 -0.37 10.73 25.59
CA PHE A 604 -1.07 11.51 26.61
C PHE A 604 -1.72 10.58 27.64
N ASN A 605 -1.77 10.99 28.91
CA ASN A 605 -2.41 10.25 30.01
C ASN A 605 -1.87 8.80 30.25
N ASN A 606 -0.54 8.60 30.24
CA ASN A 606 0.12 7.28 30.30
C ASN A 606 0.15 6.58 31.68
N ASP A 607 -0.42 7.14 32.76
CA ASP A 607 -0.29 6.62 34.14
C ASP A 607 -1.18 5.39 34.47
N ARG A 608 -1.46 4.47 33.54
CA ARG A 608 -2.51 3.44 33.73
C ARG A 608 -2.08 1.97 33.65
N ALA A 609 -2.86 1.14 34.36
CA ALA A 609 -2.74 -0.31 34.46
C ALA A 609 -2.97 -1.02 33.11
N ALA A 610 -2.27 -2.15 32.89
CA ALA A 610 -2.24 -2.91 31.64
C ALA A 610 -3.63 -3.33 31.06
N ALA A 611 -4.65 -3.45 31.91
CA ALA A 611 -6.00 -3.81 31.48
C ALA A 611 -6.65 -2.74 30.59
N GLN A 612 -6.36 -1.46 30.82
CA GLN A 612 -6.94 -0.36 30.04
C GLN A 612 -6.25 -0.20 28.68
N ALA A 613 -4.96 -0.49 28.60
CA ALA A 613 -4.21 -0.50 27.33
C ALA A 613 -4.71 -1.56 26.35
N ALA A 614 -5.23 -2.69 26.85
CA ALA A 614 -5.83 -3.73 26.02
C ALA A 614 -7.18 -3.29 25.41
N ASP A 615 -7.97 -2.53 26.16
CA ASP A 615 -9.26 -1.98 25.72
C ASP A 615 -9.06 -0.89 24.65
N ASP A 616 -8.03 -0.07 24.82
CA ASP A 616 -7.62 0.94 23.85
C ASP A 616 -7.17 0.32 22.51
N SER A 617 -6.45 -0.80 22.54
CA SER A 617 -6.04 -1.49 21.31
C SER A 617 -7.24 -1.95 20.51
N LYS A 618 -8.27 -2.52 21.16
CA LYS A 618 -9.50 -2.94 20.49
C LYS A 618 -10.29 -1.73 19.95
N THR A 619 -10.30 -0.66 20.72
CA THR A 619 -10.93 0.60 20.34
C THR A 619 -10.26 1.20 19.10
N LEU A 620 -8.93 1.21 19.06
CA LEU A 620 -8.15 1.67 17.91
C LEU A 620 -8.32 0.75 16.70
N GLU A 621 -8.41 -0.57 16.90
CA GLU A 621 -8.70 -1.52 15.80
C GLU A 621 -10.02 -1.20 15.09
N ALA A 622 -11.05 -0.75 15.82
CA ALA A 622 -12.32 -0.32 15.24
C ALA A 622 -12.20 0.95 14.38
N LEU A 623 -11.19 1.80 14.63
CA LEU A 623 -10.88 3.00 13.86
C LEU A 623 -9.94 2.74 12.69
N CYS A 624 -9.34 1.55 12.61
CA CYS A 624 -8.34 1.22 11.60
C CYS A 624 -9.04 0.87 10.28
N VAL A 625 -8.96 1.78 9.31
CA VAL A 625 -9.69 1.70 8.03
C VAL A 625 -9.24 0.49 7.21
N ASN A 626 -7.95 0.14 7.26
CA ASN A 626 -7.35 -0.91 6.44
C ASN A 626 -6.91 -2.13 7.24
N LEU A 627 -7.55 -2.41 8.39
CA LEU A 627 -7.23 -3.61 9.16
C LEU A 627 -7.62 -4.90 8.42
N GLU A 628 -8.87 -4.96 7.96
CA GLU A 628 -9.47 -6.11 7.27
C GLU A 628 -9.48 -5.96 5.74
N ALA A 629 -9.80 -7.04 5.02
CA ALA A 629 -9.75 -7.15 3.56
C ALA A 629 -10.84 -6.37 2.80
N ASP A 630 -11.90 -5.93 3.49
CA ASP A 630 -13.11 -5.41 2.85
C ASP A 630 -13.07 -3.92 2.50
N ALA A 631 -12.00 -3.20 2.89
CA ALA A 631 -11.84 -1.80 2.57
C ALA A 631 -11.42 -1.61 1.11
N GLU A 632 -12.40 -1.34 0.24
CA GLU A 632 -12.16 -1.03 -1.18
C GLU A 632 -11.17 0.14 -1.33
N GLY A 633 -9.90 -0.17 -1.61
CA GLY A 633 -8.88 0.82 -1.95
C GLY A 633 -7.62 0.77 -1.10
N ALA A 634 -7.62 0.12 0.07
CA ALA A 634 -6.42 0.00 0.90
C ALA A 634 -5.90 -1.45 0.93
N ALA A 635 -4.58 -1.61 1.07
CA ALA A 635 -4.02 -2.93 1.30
C ALA A 635 -4.30 -3.33 2.76
N SER A 636 -4.82 -4.53 2.96
CA SER A 636 -5.19 -5.00 4.29
C SER A 636 -3.96 -5.29 5.13
N CYS A 637 -3.84 -4.64 6.29
CA CYS A 637 -2.79 -4.91 7.26
C CYS A 637 -2.82 -6.37 7.72
N ARG A 638 -4.01 -6.96 7.91
CA ARG A 638 -4.12 -8.38 8.29
C ARG A 638 -3.71 -9.32 7.15
N ALA A 639 -4.08 -9.04 5.90
CA ALA A 639 -3.61 -9.84 4.76
C ALA A 639 -2.08 -9.79 4.63
N ILE A 640 -1.48 -8.61 4.76
CA ILE A 640 -0.02 -8.44 4.76
C ILE A 640 0.60 -9.18 5.95
N ALA A 641 0.03 -9.05 7.15
CA ALA A 641 0.54 -9.75 8.33
C ALA A 641 0.49 -11.27 8.17
N ARG A 642 -0.61 -11.81 7.62
CA ARG A 642 -0.75 -13.24 7.30
C ARG A 642 0.28 -13.68 6.27
N ALA A 643 0.50 -12.91 5.20
CA ALA A 643 1.49 -13.22 4.18
C ALA A 643 2.94 -13.18 4.72
N VAL A 644 3.27 -12.20 5.56
CA VAL A 644 4.59 -12.11 6.23
C VAL A 644 4.78 -13.31 7.16
N ALA A 645 3.76 -13.63 7.97
CA ALA A 645 3.82 -14.77 8.88
C ALA A 645 3.90 -16.09 8.12
N ALA A 646 3.09 -16.30 7.08
CA ALA A 646 3.11 -17.48 6.21
C ALA A 646 4.50 -17.71 5.62
N ARG A 647 5.14 -16.65 5.11
CA ARG A 647 6.52 -16.71 4.60
C ARG A 647 7.52 -17.21 5.65
N VAL A 648 7.40 -16.75 6.89
CA VAL A 648 8.27 -17.18 7.99
C VAL A 648 8.00 -18.62 8.37
N TYR A 649 6.73 -18.97 8.62
CA TYR A 649 6.34 -20.32 9.02
C TYR A 649 6.68 -21.36 7.96
N ALA A 650 6.45 -21.05 6.68
CA ALA A 650 6.79 -21.94 5.58
C ALA A 650 8.31 -22.20 5.49
N SER A 651 9.14 -21.21 5.84
CA SER A 651 10.61 -21.40 5.89
C SER A 651 11.10 -22.20 7.11
N LEU A 652 10.23 -22.42 8.10
CA LEU A 652 10.51 -23.15 9.34
C LEU A 652 9.67 -24.44 9.44
N LYS A 653 9.14 -24.93 8.31
CA LYS A 653 8.43 -26.21 8.28
C LYS A 653 9.42 -27.34 8.49
N ASP A 654 9.01 -28.38 9.22
CA ASP A 654 9.83 -29.58 9.38
C ASP A 654 9.98 -30.22 8.00
N HIS A 655 11.22 -30.53 7.62
CA HIS A 655 11.55 -31.11 6.33
C HIS A 655 12.82 -31.96 6.46
N ALA A 656 12.97 -32.90 5.55
CA ALA A 656 14.19 -33.70 5.46
C ALA A 656 15.31 -32.84 4.85
N ILE A 657 16.52 -32.92 5.43
CA ILE A 657 17.72 -32.20 5.00
C ILE A 657 18.87 -33.16 4.73
N GLY A 658 19.81 -32.71 3.91
CA GLY A 658 21.04 -33.44 3.61
C GLY A 658 21.05 -34.03 2.22
N GLN A 659 21.92 -35.02 2.03
CA GLN A 659 22.05 -35.77 0.80
C GLN A 659 22.30 -37.23 1.17
N ALA A 660 21.71 -38.15 0.41
CA ALA A 660 22.02 -39.56 0.55
C ALA A 660 22.20 -40.17 -0.83
N THR A 661 23.10 -41.13 -0.89
CA THR A 661 23.31 -41.99 -2.04
C THR A 661 22.96 -43.41 -1.61
N GLY A 662 22.10 -44.08 -2.37
CA GLY A 662 21.70 -45.47 -2.15
C GLY A 662 21.87 -46.30 -3.42
N HIS A 663 21.44 -47.56 -3.35
CA HIS A 663 21.31 -48.41 -4.54
C HIS A 663 20.35 -47.78 -5.57
N LEU A 664 20.44 -48.22 -6.83
CA LEU A 664 19.55 -47.72 -7.88
C LEU A 664 18.07 -47.95 -7.52
N ALA A 665 17.35 -46.86 -7.27
CA ALA A 665 15.96 -46.86 -6.85
C ALA A 665 15.11 -46.12 -7.91
N PRO A 666 14.62 -46.82 -8.95
CA PRO A 666 13.96 -46.18 -10.11
C PRO A 666 12.56 -45.63 -9.81
N HIS A 667 12.05 -45.81 -8.60
CA HIS A 667 10.73 -45.37 -8.15
C HIS A 667 10.78 -44.11 -7.27
N VAL A 668 11.98 -43.60 -7.00
CA VAL A 668 12.16 -42.36 -6.23
C VAL A 668 11.90 -41.19 -7.15
N GLU A 669 10.84 -40.45 -6.91
CA GLU A 669 10.43 -39.31 -7.71
C GLU A 669 10.67 -37.99 -6.96
N LEU A 670 10.70 -36.87 -7.68
CA LEU A 670 10.73 -35.57 -7.01
C LEU A 670 9.45 -35.44 -6.20
N ALA A 671 9.55 -35.31 -4.87
CA ALA A 671 8.44 -35.08 -3.93
C ALA A 671 8.83 -34.00 -2.90
N GLY A 672 7.89 -33.16 -2.48
CA GLY A 672 8.12 -32.13 -1.46
C GLY A 672 9.35 -31.24 -1.71
N TRP A 673 10.29 -31.19 -0.76
CA TRP A 673 11.50 -30.35 -0.82
C TRP A 673 12.71 -30.97 -1.54
N LEU A 674 12.57 -32.14 -2.16
CA LEU A 674 13.63 -32.71 -3.02
C LEU A 674 13.92 -31.78 -4.21
N THR A 675 15.20 -31.43 -4.39
CA THR A 675 15.63 -30.50 -5.46
C THR A 675 16.20 -31.23 -6.68
N ASP A 676 17.01 -32.26 -6.44
CA ASP A 676 17.70 -33.03 -7.48
C ASP A 676 17.70 -34.51 -7.09
N ILE A 677 17.39 -35.36 -8.07
CA ILE A 677 17.57 -36.81 -7.99
C ILE A 677 18.44 -37.18 -9.16
N ALA A 678 19.62 -37.74 -8.90
CA ALA A 678 20.55 -38.19 -9.92
C ALA A 678 20.72 -39.70 -9.84
N HIS A 679 20.43 -40.39 -10.95
CA HIS A 679 20.79 -41.79 -11.11
C HIS A 679 22.09 -41.86 -11.88
N GLU A 680 23.07 -42.56 -11.33
CA GLU A 680 24.43 -42.67 -11.87
C GLU A 680 24.80 -44.13 -12.06
N VAL A 681 25.48 -44.42 -13.17
CA VAL A 681 26.29 -45.61 -13.37
C VAL A 681 27.74 -45.17 -13.44
N GLY A 682 28.52 -45.52 -12.42
CA GLY A 682 29.95 -45.28 -12.39
C GLY A 682 30.69 -46.09 -13.46
N GLN A 683 31.94 -45.70 -13.76
CA GLN A 683 32.81 -46.44 -14.69
C GLN A 683 33.11 -47.87 -14.20
N ASP A 684 33.05 -48.09 -12.89
CA ASP A 684 33.18 -49.39 -12.23
C ASP A 684 31.90 -50.26 -12.35
N GLY A 685 30.84 -49.72 -12.96
CA GLY A 685 29.54 -50.36 -13.08
C GLY A 685 28.67 -50.20 -11.83
N ALA A 686 29.11 -49.48 -10.80
CA ALA A 686 28.27 -49.24 -9.63
C ALA A 686 27.05 -48.39 -10.01
N THR A 687 25.85 -48.88 -9.71
CA THR A 687 24.60 -48.15 -9.96
C THR A 687 24.08 -47.53 -8.68
N MET A 688 23.94 -46.20 -8.68
CA MET A 688 23.58 -45.43 -7.50
C MET A 688 22.46 -44.44 -7.80
N THR A 689 21.66 -44.15 -6.79
CA THR A 689 20.72 -43.01 -6.81
C THR A 689 21.14 -42.04 -5.72
N ARG A 690 21.42 -40.80 -6.10
CA ARG A 690 21.70 -39.70 -5.19
C ARG A 690 20.48 -38.80 -5.13
N ILE A 691 20.01 -38.51 -3.93
CA ILE A 691 18.98 -37.50 -3.71
C ILE A 691 19.56 -36.35 -2.90
N THR A 692 19.17 -35.12 -3.26
CA THR A 692 19.63 -33.90 -2.60
C THR A 692 18.44 -33.11 -2.09
N MET A 693 18.55 -32.68 -0.83
CA MET A 693 17.59 -31.84 -0.16
C MET A 693 18.27 -30.54 0.30
N PRO A 694 17.61 -29.39 0.18
CA PRO A 694 18.20 -28.12 0.56
C PRO A 694 18.31 -28.02 2.08
N GLU A 695 19.45 -27.55 2.59
CA GLU A 695 19.63 -27.28 4.01
C GLU A 695 18.78 -26.08 4.48
N LYS A 696 18.53 -25.13 3.57
CA LYS A 696 17.75 -23.92 3.84
C LYS A 696 16.63 -23.79 2.82
N LEU A 697 15.40 -23.72 3.31
CA LEU A 697 14.25 -23.44 2.48
C LEU A 697 14.32 -22.02 1.90
N GLN A 698 14.08 -21.91 0.59
CA GLN A 698 13.98 -20.62 -0.06
C GLN A 698 12.77 -19.86 0.51
N LYS A 699 12.99 -18.64 0.99
CA LYS A 699 11.90 -17.79 1.44
C LYS A 699 11.02 -17.43 0.24
N PHE A 700 9.76 -17.86 0.29
CA PHE A 700 8.77 -17.48 -0.70
C PHE A 700 8.60 -15.96 -0.79
N ASN A 701 8.19 -15.47 -1.96
CA ASN A 701 7.91 -14.05 -2.16
C ASN A 701 6.67 -13.65 -1.34
N LEU A 702 6.76 -12.53 -0.60
CA LEU A 702 5.64 -11.99 0.17
C LEU A 702 4.41 -11.77 -0.71
N LEU A 703 4.62 -11.21 -1.90
CA LEU A 703 3.55 -10.85 -2.83
C LEU A 703 2.70 -12.05 -3.23
N ALA A 704 3.30 -13.24 -3.25
CA ALA A 704 2.63 -14.45 -3.70
C ALA A 704 1.53 -14.92 -2.73
N TYR A 705 1.61 -14.55 -1.45
CA TYR A 705 0.57 -14.83 -0.44
C TYR A 705 -0.45 -13.70 -0.29
N LEU A 706 -0.24 -12.56 -0.95
CA LEU A 706 -1.20 -11.47 -0.94
C LEU A 706 -2.30 -11.72 -1.97
N ASP A 707 -3.53 -11.34 -1.62
CA ASP A 707 -4.61 -11.20 -2.58
C ASP A 707 -4.23 -10.17 -3.66
N ALA A 708 -4.87 -10.29 -4.83
CA ALA A 708 -4.48 -9.51 -5.99
C ALA A 708 -4.64 -7.99 -5.77
N ASN A 709 -5.62 -7.56 -4.95
CA ASN A 709 -5.86 -6.15 -4.68
C ASN A 709 -4.75 -5.57 -3.80
N THR A 710 -4.46 -6.22 -2.67
CA THR A 710 -3.37 -5.83 -1.76
C THR A 710 -2.02 -5.86 -2.47
N ARG A 711 -1.77 -6.87 -3.30
CA ARG A 711 -0.53 -6.99 -4.09
C ARG A 711 -0.32 -5.80 -5.03
N LYS A 712 -1.36 -5.40 -5.76
CA LYS A 712 -1.29 -4.27 -6.69
C LYS A 712 -1.04 -2.95 -5.98
N ILE A 713 -1.69 -2.73 -4.83
CA ILE A 713 -1.51 -1.53 -4.01
C ILE A 713 -0.07 -1.47 -3.51
N VAL A 714 0.44 -2.55 -2.90
CA VAL A 714 1.83 -2.62 -2.44
C VAL A 714 2.82 -2.37 -3.59
N LEU A 715 2.62 -2.99 -4.76
CA LEU A 715 3.48 -2.77 -5.93
C LEU A 715 3.41 -1.34 -6.50
N ARG A 716 2.32 -0.62 -6.24
CA ARG A 716 2.18 0.80 -6.62
C ARG A 716 2.90 1.70 -5.64
N GLU A 717 2.76 1.48 -4.33
CA GLU A 717 3.38 2.30 -3.28
C GLU A 717 4.91 2.12 -3.18
N VAL A 718 5.43 0.97 -3.62
CA VAL A 718 6.88 0.68 -3.64
C VAL A 718 7.59 1.35 -4.85
N ARG A 719 6.86 1.88 -5.83
CA ARG A 719 7.40 2.66 -6.95
C ARG A 719 7.44 4.13 -6.60
#